data_AF-A0A4U3LJK6-F1
#
_entry.id   AF-A0A4U3LJK6-F1
#
_cell.length_a   1.000
_cell.length_b   1.000
_cell.length_c   1.000
_cell.angle_alpha   90.00
_cell.angle_beta   90.00
_cell.angle_gamma   90.00
#
_symmetry.space_group_name_H-M   'P 1'
#
loop_
_entity.id
_entity.type
_entity.pdbx_description
1 polymer ?
#
loop_
_entity_poly.entity_id
_entity_poly.type
_entity_poly.pdbx_seq_one_letter_code
_entity_poly.pdbx_strand_id
1 'polypeptide(L)'
;LAPAAASGRVANPRLALALRPAGAAATTAVTGTVDQGYTCAVPRNDPQVQVYQPHWRQVEWAVDQLVFKNRLAVWRPNGWKGSGLAGWNPQAEFPVPDLQGGGRVPVSIMFGILAQESNLWQAQRSVLEGETGNPLVGNYYGVNIYDSDPSNDWAVDFAKADCGYGISQQTDNMRKNSGGWNADKQKRVAIDYVTNIAAGMATLAGKWNQIWADTDGLGKVNDGDPSKIENWYLAVWAYNSGWHPKADAWGRDGNGQPNNGAWGVGWLNNPANPSYRQDRRPFLHDNSYADAGHPQDWPYQEKVLGWAAWPIAKTYVDPATNRPVTEGGYNYAWWTTDGYRASIVPTVSNTTYVDVNAFCATASNECQPPSSGSGRGTCLRSDSKCWWHVPKAWKDCSSACGNEASLRYDSTWAGTERVEPTDQWTPCRTPGLPPVTGDTAKVLIVDDVTVPAVRGGCDNSGWTNSGTLSFEFAQDSAGRVPARADFQQLGNGFGGHEWFAYTRTSARNGDVMRVTGTWKPNEDVNAWARVLVHIPKRRAETQQAPYTVGLGNGRQETRYLNQSREQNGWYNLGVFPFAGRPQVSLTNVNLEGDGSAAISWDAVAFQVLKKRPKHFVVAMGDSITSGEGVGNYLPETDFEYRTPRWNACRRSKDAWIRQSVLPGETQTVGELADSFDPRLDFAFVACSGATTRDMTVPQYQYMTQPISAWSDYRGRAEGRFREAAQLESGFLNENTTLVALTVGANDTDWDGVIADCHIFTCGDVPTYESDLRAEILATLNTRVEAGDPANVAHLLQEIEDETDNKSTSRGKKAKIVLMGYPDVSGSNSSCTTFDPQAQGVLRRAGEYFVTEAKNTVRVLRDAGNEVSFADSLPAFRGHGVCDADRWVNPVMFTKTGPGDFGDLWDGCIADGVRCASRSSMHPTKRGATGFAAVLDAHLRGSEVNYTGW
;
A
#
# COMPACT_ATOMS: atom_id res chain seq x y z
N LEU A 1 30.90 13.97 -12.16
CA LEU A 1 29.88 13.74 -11.11
C LEU A 1 28.58 13.43 -11.85
N ALA A 2 28.39 12.17 -12.20
CA ALA A 2 27.31 11.69 -13.07
C ALA A 2 26.45 10.68 -12.27
N PRO A 3 25.14 10.64 -12.53
CA PRO A 3 24.15 9.99 -11.68
C PRO A 3 24.42 8.49 -11.49
N ALA A 4 24.35 8.02 -10.25
CA ALA A 4 24.41 6.61 -9.94
C ALA A 4 23.19 5.91 -10.55
N ALA A 5 23.40 4.97 -11.48
CA ALA A 5 22.34 4.13 -12.03
C ALA A 5 21.81 3.21 -10.92
N ALA A 6 20.82 3.73 -10.18
CA ALA A 6 20.13 3.09 -9.08
C ALA A 6 18.67 2.78 -9.46
N SER A 7 18.42 2.23 -10.64
CA SER A 7 17.14 1.61 -10.97
C SER A 7 17.34 0.09 -10.97
N GLY A 8 16.57 -0.62 -10.16
CA GLY A 8 16.50 -2.08 -10.26
C GLY A 8 16.26 -2.80 -8.93
N ARG A 9 17.00 -2.48 -7.86
CA ARG A 9 16.95 -3.29 -6.63
C ARG A 9 17.14 -2.59 -5.29
N VAL A 10 17.30 -1.28 -5.24
CA VAL A 10 17.26 -0.61 -3.94
C VAL A 10 15.79 -0.56 -3.52
N ALA A 11 15.38 -1.43 -2.58
CA ALA A 11 14.24 -1.12 -1.74
C ALA A 11 14.47 0.29 -1.23
N ASN A 12 13.53 1.22 -1.45
CA ASN A 12 13.74 2.62 -1.14
C ASN A 12 14.48 2.72 0.22
N PRO A 13 15.72 3.26 0.29
CA PRO A 13 16.39 3.48 1.56
C PRO A 13 15.57 4.37 2.49
N ARG A 14 14.47 4.96 1.99
CA ARG A 14 13.51 5.82 2.68
C ARG A 14 12.24 5.10 3.17
N LEU A 15 12.04 3.81 2.92
CA LEU A 15 11.15 2.99 3.77
C LEU A 15 11.84 2.64 5.11
N ALA A 16 13.17 2.78 5.17
CA ALA A 16 13.95 2.81 6.40
C ALA A 16 14.14 4.26 6.90
N LEU A 17 13.17 4.74 7.68
CA LEU A 17 13.39 5.61 8.86
C LEU A 17 14.24 6.91 8.74
N ALA A 18 14.27 7.59 7.59
CA ALA A 18 14.78 8.98 7.54
C ALA A 18 13.92 9.89 6.65
N LEU A 19 13.05 10.65 7.31
CA LEU A 19 12.34 11.83 6.77
C LEU A 19 13.36 12.77 6.10
N ARG A 20 13.25 12.98 4.79
CA ARG A 20 14.13 13.90 4.03
C ARG A 20 13.26 14.97 3.37
N PRO A 21 13.49 16.26 3.63
CA PRO A 21 12.58 17.33 3.25
C PRO A 21 12.52 17.48 1.73
N ALA A 22 11.34 17.64 1.13
CA ALA A 22 11.27 18.19 -0.22
C ALA A 22 11.46 19.72 -0.16
N GLY A 23 11.77 20.39 -1.29
CA GLY A 23 11.96 21.86 -1.32
C GLY A 23 10.79 22.63 -0.71
N ALA A 24 10.99 23.90 -0.34
CA ALA A 24 9.92 24.71 0.28
C ALA A 24 8.69 24.80 -0.63
N ALA A 25 7.48 24.74 -0.07
CA ALA A 25 6.22 24.79 -0.83
C ALA A 25 5.99 26.16 -1.48
N ALA A 26 5.36 26.14 -2.66
CA ALA A 26 4.75 27.31 -3.29
C ALA A 26 3.23 27.31 -3.06
N THR A 27 2.61 28.48 -3.17
CA THR A 27 1.17 28.66 -2.89
C THR A 27 0.25 28.30 -4.06
N THR A 28 0.79 28.03 -5.26
CA THR A 28 0.01 27.70 -6.45
C THR A 28 -0.01 26.19 -6.71
N ALA A 29 -1.21 25.62 -6.92
CA ALA A 29 -1.38 24.23 -7.33
C ALA A 29 -1.37 24.09 -8.87
N VAL A 30 -0.99 22.91 -9.37
CA VAL A 30 -0.97 22.58 -10.81
C VAL A 30 -1.93 21.44 -11.09
N THR A 31 -2.66 21.54 -12.20
CA THR A 31 -3.63 20.53 -12.63
C THR A 31 -3.02 19.49 -13.58
N GLY A 32 -3.63 18.31 -13.61
CA GLY A 32 -3.35 17.26 -14.60
C GLY A 32 -2.31 16.24 -14.13
N THR A 33 -2.47 15.00 -14.57
CA THR A 33 -1.71 13.85 -14.06
C THR A 33 -0.33 13.69 -14.71
N VAL A 34 -0.22 14.03 -15.99
CA VAL A 34 1.01 13.91 -16.79
C VAL A 34 2.01 15.01 -16.44
N ASP A 35 3.28 14.64 -16.28
CA ASP A 35 4.36 15.61 -16.06
C ASP A 35 4.49 16.60 -17.24
N GLN A 36 4.76 17.87 -16.95
CA GLN A 36 5.10 18.85 -17.97
C GLN A 36 6.61 18.85 -18.23
N GLY A 37 7.02 19.06 -19.48
CA GLY A 37 8.44 19.16 -19.83
C GLY A 37 9.23 17.84 -19.81
N TYR A 38 8.57 16.68 -19.66
CA TYR A 38 9.22 15.38 -19.70
C TYR A 38 9.94 15.14 -21.04
N THR A 39 11.14 14.57 -21.00
CA THR A 39 12.01 14.36 -22.18
C THR A 39 12.00 12.94 -22.70
N CYS A 40 11.55 11.98 -21.89
CA CYS A 40 11.44 10.58 -22.29
C CYS A 40 10.19 10.33 -23.13
N ALA A 41 10.21 9.29 -23.97
CA ALA A 41 9.20 9.09 -25.00
C ALA A 41 7.78 8.90 -24.45
N VAL A 42 7.63 8.09 -23.41
CA VAL A 42 6.33 7.75 -22.79
C VAL A 42 6.28 8.30 -21.37
N PRO A 43 5.41 9.27 -21.06
CA PRO A 43 5.32 9.80 -19.71
C PRO A 43 4.75 8.76 -18.74
N ARG A 44 5.01 8.95 -17.44
CA ARG A 44 4.20 8.34 -16.39
C ARG A 44 2.88 9.09 -16.23
N ASN A 45 1.90 8.48 -15.57
CA ASN A 45 0.62 9.07 -15.21
C ASN A 45 -0.22 9.56 -16.41
N ASP A 46 0.04 9.01 -17.60
CA ASP A 46 -0.88 9.15 -18.73
C ASP A 46 -1.99 8.10 -18.59
N PRO A 47 -3.25 8.51 -18.38
CA PRO A 47 -4.37 7.57 -18.25
C PRO A 47 -4.54 6.68 -19.49
N GLN A 48 -4.10 7.12 -20.67
CA GLN A 48 -4.22 6.34 -21.91
C GLN A 48 -3.14 5.26 -22.04
N VAL A 49 -2.20 5.16 -21.09
CA VAL A 49 -1.05 4.25 -21.16
C VAL A 49 -0.85 3.54 -19.83
N GLN A 50 -1.31 2.29 -19.78
CA GLN A 50 -0.91 1.34 -18.75
C GLN A 50 -0.03 0.24 -19.33
N VAL A 51 1.03 -0.10 -18.61
CA VAL A 51 2.02 -1.11 -18.95
C VAL A 51 1.72 -2.38 -18.18
N TYR A 52 1.66 -3.49 -18.91
CA TYR A 52 1.45 -4.81 -18.36
C TYR A 52 2.71 -5.31 -17.62
N GLN A 53 2.52 -5.78 -16.39
CA GLN A 53 3.57 -6.44 -15.63
C GLN A 53 3.53 -7.95 -15.92
N PRO A 54 4.48 -8.50 -16.70
CA PRO A 54 4.49 -9.92 -17.02
C PRO A 54 4.76 -10.76 -15.77
N HIS A 55 4.18 -11.96 -15.78
CA HIS A 55 4.61 -13.03 -14.90
C HIS A 55 6.04 -13.45 -15.26
N TRP A 56 6.85 -13.83 -14.27
CA TRP A 56 8.24 -14.22 -14.52
C TRP A 56 8.38 -15.42 -15.49
N ARG A 57 7.40 -16.34 -15.54
CA ARG A 57 7.34 -17.42 -16.56
C ARG A 57 7.07 -16.91 -17.98
N GLN A 58 6.36 -15.79 -18.14
CA GLN A 58 6.19 -15.14 -19.46
C GLN A 58 7.51 -14.52 -19.94
N VAL A 59 8.29 -13.94 -19.02
CA VAL A 59 9.62 -13.41 -19.31
C VAL A 59 10.57 -14.53 -19.77
N GLU A 60 10.56 -15.66 -19.06
CA GLU A 60 11.38 -16.82 -19.42
C GLU A 60 11.04 -17.38 -20.80
N TRP A 61 9.75 -17.54 -21.09
CA TRP A 61 9.30 -17.91 -22.43
C TRP A 61 9.80 -16.93 -23.50
N ALA A 62 9.68 -15.62 -23.27
CA ALA A 62 10.08 -14.62 -24.24
C ALA A 62 11.58 -14.70 -24.56
N VAL A 63 12.43 -14.85 -23.54
CA VAL A 63 13.88 -15.00 -23.73
C VAL A 63 14.20 -16.31 -24.45
N ASP A 64 13.60 -17.44 -24.06
CA ASP A 64 13.80 -18.76 -24.69
C ASP A 64 13.47 -18.73 -26.20
N GLN A 65 12.50 -17.89 -26.62
CA GLN A 65 12.17 -17.70 -28.03
C GLN A 65 13.11 -16.70 -28.72
N LEU A 66 13.41 -15.55 -28.10
CA LEU A 66 14.08 -14.42 -28.72
C LEU A 66 15.56 -14.67 -29.03
N VAL A 67 16.24 -15.55 -28.26
CA VAL A 67 17.65 -15.91 -28.52
C VAL A 67 17.85 -16.65 -29.85
N PHE A 68 16.78 -17.12 -30.51
CA PHE A 68 16.83 -17.74 -31.83
C PHE A 68 16.20 -16.83 -32.87
N LYS A 69 16.92 -16.54 -33.96
CA LYS A 69 16.39 -15.74 -35.07
C LYS A 69 15.14 -16.36 -35.68
N ASN A 70 14.16 -15.52 -36.00
CA ASN A 70 12.90 -15.90 -36.67
C ASN A 70 12.13 -17.04 -35.95
N ARG A 71 12.32 -17.21 -34.64
CA ARG A 71 11.61 -18.23 -33.85
C ARG A 71 10.33 -17.70 -33.25
N LEU A 72 10.27 -16.44 -32.82
CA LEU A 72 9.08 -15.90 -32.17
C LEU A 72 7.96 -15.72 -33.20
N ALA A 73 6.95 -16.60 -33.14
CA ALA A 73 5.80 -16.61 -34.05
C ALA A 73 4.58 -15.85 -33.50
N VAL A 74 4.71 -15.18 -32.35
CA VAL A 74 3.64 -14.37 -31.76
C VAL A 74 3.56 -12.99 -32.43
N TRP A 75 2.34 -12.60 -32.81
CA TRP A 75 2.04 -11.28 -33.37
C TRP A 75 1.17 -10.49 -32.39
N ARG A 76 1.54 -9.24 -32.09
CA ARG A 76 0.69 -8.31 -31.33
C ARG A 76 -0.42 -7.79 -32.26
N PRO A 77 -1.71 -8.00 -31.96
CA PRO A 77 -2.81 -7.49 -32.78
C PRO A 77 -2.87 -5.96 -32.79
N ASN A 78 -3.65 -5.39 -33.70
CA ASN A 78 -3.98 -3.97 -33.69
C ASN A 78 -4.58 -3.58 -32.34
N GLY A 79 -4.07 -2.51 -31.74
CA GLY A 79 -4.52 -2.03 -30.43
C GLY A 79 -4.21 -3.00 -29.28
N TRP A 80 -3.19 -3.87 -29.39
CA TRP A 80 -2.80 -4.79 -28.31
C TRP A 80 -2.73 -4.06 -26.97
N LYS A 81 -3.48 -4.58 -25.97
CA LYS A 81 -3.68 -3.99 -24.63
C LYS A 81 -3.93 -2.48 -24.66
N GLY A 82 -4.91 -2.03 -25.47
CA GLY A 82 -5.33 -0.63 -25.52
C GLY A 82 -4.29 0.34 -26.07
N SER A 83 -3.20 -0.15 -26.68
CA SER A 83 -2.07 0.68 -27.12
C SER A 83 -2.42 1.75 -28.17
N GLY A 84 -3.49 1.55 -28.94
CA GLY A 84 -3.86 2.38 -30.09
C GLY A 84 -2.91 2.22 -31.29
N LEU A 85 -2.00 1.25 -31.28
CA LEU A 85 -0.98 1.05 -32.31
C LEU A 85 -1.38 0.00 -33.34
N ALA A 86 -0.86 0.12 -34.57
CA ALA A 86 -0.89 -0.96 -35.54
C ALA A 86 -0.09 -2.16 -35.04
N GLY A 87 -0.58 -3.38 -35.33
CA GLY A 87 0.00 -4.64 -34.89
C GLY A 87 1.45 -4.84 -35.34
N TRP A 88 2.22 -5.59 -34.57
CA TRP A 88 3.66 -5.80 -34.79
C TRP A 88 4.12 -7.17 -34.28
N ASN A 89 5.26 -7.65 -34.79
CA ASN A 89 6.00 -8.76 -34.19
C ASN A 89 7.24 -8.21 -33.46
N PRO A 90 7.40 -8.49 -32.16
CA PRO A 90 8.53 -8.00 -31.36
C PRO A 90 9.91 -8.32 -31.94
N GLN A 91 10.10 -9.54 -32.46
CA GLN A 91 11.38 -10.00 -32.97
C GLN A 91 11.72 -9.42 -34.35
N ALA A 92 10.72 -9.23 -35.21
CA ALA A 92 10.90 -8.60 -36.51
C ALA A 92 11.21 -7.10 -36.39
N GLU A 93 10.65 -6.43 -35.38
CA GLU A 93 10.92 -5.01 -35.07
C GLU A 93 12.36 -4.80 -34.55
N PHE A 94 12.88 -5.79 -33.80
CA PHE A 94 14.21 -5.79 -33.20
C PHE A 94 14.97 -7.10 -33.50
N PRO A 95 15.41 -7.31 -34.74
CA PRO A 95 16.15 -8.50 -35.10
C PRO A 95 17.53 -8.51 -34.44
N VAL A 96 17.87 -9.62 -33.78
CA VAL A 96 19.21 -9.82 -33.22
C VAL A 96 20.22 -10.02 -34.36
N PRO A 97 21.33 -9.27 -34.41
CA PRO A 97 22.36 -9.46 -35.44
C PRO A 97 23.08 -10.81 -35.30
N ASP A 98 23.72 -11.29 -36.38
CA ASP A 98 24.62 -12.45 -36.27
C ASP A 98 25.81 -12.08 -35.40
N LEU A 99 26.22 -12.98 -34.49
CA LEU A 99 27.38 -12.74 -33.65
C LEU A 99 28.67 -12.98 -34.43
N GLN A 100 29.61 -12.05 -34.28
CA GLN A 100 31.00 -12.26 -34.68
C GLN A 100 31.58 -13.40 -33.83
N GLY A 101 32.19 -14.40 -34.47
CA GLY A 101 32.60 -15.65 -33.83
C GLY A 101 31.57 -16.78 -33.88
N GLY A 102 30.37 -16.55 -34.44
CA GLY A 102 29.29 -17.54 -34.55
C GLY A 102 28.47 -17.69 -33.27
N GLY A 103 27.46 -18.57 -33.26
CA GLY A 103 26.62 -18.81 -32.08
C GLY A 103 25.54 -17.76 -31.84
N ARG A 104 25.08 -17.64 -30.58
CA ARG A 104 23.98 -16.77 -30.15
C ARG A 104 24.16 -16.30 -28.71
N VAL A 105 23.37 -15.31 -28.29
CA VAL A 105 23.27 -14.90 -26.88
C VAL A 105 22.75 -16.08 -26.04
N PRO A 106 23.43 -16.49 -24.95
CA PRO A 106 22.91 -17.46 -23.99
C PRO A 106 21.72 -16.88 -23.21
N VAL A 107 20.66 -17.66 -22.99
CA VAL A 107 19.48 -17.21 -22.23
C VAL A 107 19.87 -16.73 -20.84
N SER A 108 20.82 -17.38 -20.18
CA SER A 108 21.27 -17.05 -18.82
C SER A 108 21.91 -15.65 -18.74
N ILE A 109 22.57 -15.17 -19.81
CA ILE A 109 23.11 -13.81 -19.86
C ILE A 109 21.98 -12.80 -19.97
N MET A 110 21.01 -13.05 -20.85
CA MET A 110 19.84 -12.17 -20.97
C MET A 110 19.05 -12.13 -19.66
N PHE A 111 18.80 -13.28 -19.03
CA PHE A 111 18.16 -13.32 -17.71
C PHE A 111 18.94 -12.56 -16.66
N GLY A 112 20.28 -12.67 -16.65
CA GLY A 112 21.13 -11.91 -15.76
C GLY A 112 20.96 -10.40 -15.91
N ILE A 113 20.83 -9.92 -17.16
CA ILE A 113 20.52 -8.51 -17.46
C ILE A 113 19.13 -8.16 -16.93
N LEU A 114 18.07 -8.87 -17.34
CA LEU A 114 16.70 -8.55 -16.93
C LEU A 114 16.51 -8.58 -15.40
N ALA A 115 17.17 -9.50 -14.72
CA ALA A 115 17.14 -9.61 -13.26
C ALA A 115 17.89 -8.44 -12.60
N GLN A 116 19.00 -7.97 -13.19
CA GLN A 116 19.78 -6.86 -12.67
C GLN A 116 19.12 -5.50 -12.93
N GLU A 117 18.54 -5.33 -14.12
CA GLU A 117 17.95 -4.07 -14.59
C GLU A 117 16.66 -3.72 -13.86
N SER A 118 15.77 -4.70 -13.66
CA SER A 118 14.43 -4.39 -13.18
C SER A 118 13.77 -5.44 -12.32
N ASN A 119 14.46 -6.51 -11.89
CA ASN A 119 13.81 -7.63 -11.19
C ASN A 119 12.73 -8.31 -12.07
N LEU A 120 12.99 -8.40 -13.39
CA LEU A 120 12.03 -8.89 -14.38
C LEU A 120 10.75 -8.05 -14.49
N TRP A 121 10.78 -6.80 -14.05
CA TRP A 121 9.63 -5.89 -14.12
C TRP A 121 9.61 -5.06 -15.40
N GLN A 122 8.43 -4.94 -15.99
CA GLN A 122 8.14 -4.08 -17.13
C GLN A 122 7.36 -2.83 -16.71
N ALA A 123 6.46 -2.97 -15.75
CA ALA A 123 5.74 -1.87 -15.14
C ALA A 123 6.45 -1.41 -13.86
N GLN A 124 6.04 -0.27 -13.31
CA GLN A 124 6.62 0.25 -12.08
C GLN A 124 6.44 -0.70 -10.88
N ARG A 125 7.32 -0.58 -9.87
CA ARG A 125 7.51 -1.50 -8.73
C ARG A 125 6.28 -1.86 -7.89
N SER A 126 5.22 -1.07 -7.95
CA SER A 126 3.99 -1.23 -7.18
C SER A 126 2.93 -2.06 -7.91
N VAL A 127 3.13 -2.35 -9.21
CA VAL A 127 2.30 -3.24 -10.04
C VAL A 127 2.74 -4.69 -9.82
N LEU A 128 1.80 -5.59 -9.50
CA LEU A 128 2.10 -7.01 -9.42
C LEU A 128 1.91 -7.69 -10.77
N GLU A 129 2.45 -8.91 -10.87
CA GLU A 129 2.35 -9.76 -12.05
C GLU A 129 0.87 -9.98 -12.41
N GLY A 130 0.53 -9.80 -13.69
CA GLY A 130 -0.85 -9.85 -14.18
C GLY A 130 -1.55 -8.49 -14.21
N GLU A 131 -1.13 -7.52 -13.40
CA GLU A 131 -1.73 -6.18 -13.41
C GLU A 131 -1.12 -5.28 -14.49
N THR A 132 -1.70 -4.10 -14.63
CA THR A 132 -1.15 -3.02 -15.44
C THR A 132 -0.98 -1.77 -14.58
N GLY A 133 -0.11 -0.83 -14.98
CA GLY A 133 0.06 0.44 -14.29
C GLY A 133 1.03 1.35 -15.03
N ASN A 134 1.68 2.30 -14.36
CA ASN A 134 2.63 3.17 -15.04
C ASN A 134 3.83 2.42 -15.65
N PRO A 135 4.43 2.97 -16.73
CA PRO A 135 5.69 2.43 -17.29
C PRO A 135 6.82 2.45 -16.26
N LEU A 136 7.65 1.40 -16.26
CA LEU A 136 8.93 1.46 -15.55
C LEU A 136 9.88 2.37 -16.33
N VAL A 137 10.15 3.55 -15.78
CA VAL A 137 11.07 4.55 -16.35
C VAL A 137 12.15 4.85 -15.32
N GLY A 138 13.40 4.79 -15.77
CA GLY A 138 14.55 5.21 -14.98
C GLY A 138 14.34 6.63 -14.45
N ASN A 139 14.73 6.84 -13.19
CA ASN A 139 14.83 8.14 -12.55
C ASN A 139 13.54 8.95 -12.34
N TYR A 140 12.37 8.37 -12.61
CA TYR A 140 11.11 9.08 -12.39
C TYR A 140 10.59 8.87 -10.96
N TYR A 141 10.73 7.68 -10.37
CA TYR A 141 10.02 7.32 -9.12
C TYR A 141 10.75 7.62 -7.81
N GLY A 142 11.31 8.81 -7.68
CA GLY A 142 11.75 9.39 -6.39
C GLY A 142 12.98 8.73 -5.77
N VAL A 143 14.09 8.59 -6.52
CA VAL A 143 15.33 7.97 -6.04
C VAL A 143 16.53 8.91 -6.14
N ASN A 144 17.57 8.67 -5.32
CA ASN A 144 18.74 9.53 -5.19
C ASN A 144 19.65 9.40 -6.42
N ILE A 145 19.49 10.29 -7.39
CA ILE A 145 20.11 10.09 -8.71
C ILE A 145 20.98 11.26 -9.12
N TYR A 146 20.54 12.51 -8.95
CA TYR A 146 21.18 13.63 -9.63
C TYR A 146 22.36 14.22 -8.86
N ASP A 147 22.35 14.13 -7.54
CA ASP A 147 23.37 14.68 -6.65
C ASP A 147 23.41 13.89 -5.32
N SER A 148 24.07 14.43 -4.30
CA SER A 148 24.08 13.86 -2.96
C SER A 148 23.10 14.55 -2.01
N ASP A 149 22.28 15.47 -2.49
CA ASP A 149 21.30 16.23 -1.73
C ASP A 149 19.96 15.48 -1.72
N PRO A 150 19.66 14.74 -0.64
CA PRO A 150 18.44 13.96 -0.58
C PRO A 150 17.17 14.80 -0.53
N SER A 151 17.26 16.12 -0.37
CA SER A 151 16.09 16.98 -0.29
C SER A 151 15.35 17.15 -1.62
N ASN A 152 15.96 16.72 -2.72
CA ASN A 152 15.42 16.91 -4.06
C ASN A 152 15.10 15.61 -4.83
N ASP A 153 15.31 14.41 -4.25
CA ASP A 153 15.09 13.13 -4.96
C ASP A 153 13.68 12.96 -5.55
N TRP A 154 12.67 13.60 -4.96
CA TRP A 154 11.29 13.57 -5.48
C TRP A 154 11.05 14.56 -6.64
N ALA A 155 11.97 15.51 -6.82
CA ALA A 155 11.93 16.53 -7.85
C ALA A 155 12.75 16.07 -9.07
N VAL A 156 12.06 15.49 -10.05
CA VAL A 156 12.70 14.96 -11.27
C VAL A 156 13.27 16.09 -12.12
N ASP A 157 14.57 16.03 -12.42
CA ASP A 157 15.21 16.84 -13.45
C ASP A 157 15.07 16.13 -14.81
N PHE A 158 14.05 16.51 -15.57
CA PHE A 158 13.76 15.90 -16.86
C PHE A 158 14.88 16.11 -17.90
N ALA A 159 15.70 17.16 -17.79
CA ALA A 159 16.83 17.35 -18.70
C ALA A 159 17.91 16.27 -18.49
N LYS A 160 18.01 15.74 -17.27
CA LYS A 160 18.97 14.69 -16.89
C LYS A 160 18.35 13.29 -16.78
N ALA A 161 17.07 13.13 -17.10
CA ALA A 161 16.42 11.82 -17.13
C ALA A 161 17.21 10.85 -18.03
N ASP A 162 17.41 9.61 -17.62
CA ASP A 162 18.12 8.59 -18.42
C ASP A 162 17.26 8.09 -19.58
N CYS A 163 15.94 7.99 -19.38
CA CYS A 163 14.97 7.42 -20.31
C CYS A 163 15.14 5.92 -20.55
N GLY A 164 15.62 5.18 -19.55
CA GLY A 164 15.60 3.71 -19.56
C GLY A 164 14.20 3.17 -19.32
N TYR A 165 13.66 2.35 -20.23
CA TYR A 165 12.32 1.78 -20.12
C TYR A 165 12.32 0.27 -19.90
N GLY A 166 11.42 -0.17 -19.02
CA GLY A 166 10.98 -1.56 -18.94
C GLY A 166 12.05 -2.55 -18.49
N ILE A 167 11.84 -3.81 -18.85
CA ILE A 167 12.52 -4.96 -18.26
C ILE A 167 14.01 -5.08 -18.59
N SER A 168 14.43 -4.52 -19.71
CA SER A 168 15.84 -4.44 -20.11
C SER A 168 16.48 -3.07 -19.85
N GLN A 169 15.70 -2.11 -19.31
CA GLN A 169 16.07 -0.70 -19.17
C GLN A 169 16.61 -0.10 -20.49
N GLN A 170 15.98 -0.43 -21.62
CA GLN A 170 16.35 0.07 -22.94
C GLN A 170 16.32 1.61 -22.94
N THR A 171 17.48 2.22 -23.18
CA THR A 171 17.69 3.68 -23.06
C THR A 171 17.94 4.35 -24.41
N ASP A 172 18.76 3.73 -25.25
CA ASP A 172 19.09 4.27 -26.57
C ASP A 172 17.80 4.42 -27.40
N ASN A 173 17.66 5.59 -28.03
CA ASN A 173 16.51 6.01 -28.83
C ASN A 173 15.19 6.19 -28.06
N MET A 174 15.20 6.26 -26.72
CA MET A 174 13.97 6.44 -25.91
C MET A 174 13.73 7.89 -25.44
N ARG A 175 14.59 8.83 -25.82
CA ARG A 175 14.32 10.27 -25.68
C ARG A 175 13.41 10.76 -26.80
N LYS A 176 12.55 11.74 -26.49
CA LYS A 176 11.79 12.46 -27.52
C LYS A 176 12.76 13.09 -28.52
N ASN A 177 12.40 13.02 -29.80
CA ASN A 177 13.14 13.65 -30.89
C ASN A 177 14.61 13.21 -31.01
N SER A 178 14.99 12.02 -30.52
CA SER A 178 16.37 11.52 -30.61
C SER A 178 16.81 11.13 -32.04
N GLY A 179 15.96 11.32 -33.05
CA GLY A 179 16.23 11.05 -34.46
C GLY A 179 16.26 9.56 -34.87
N GLY A 180 16.43 8.63 -33.92
CA GLY A 180 16.62 7.20 -34.21
C GLY A 180 15.34 6.36 -34.34
N TRP A 181 14.40 6.45 -33.38
CA TRP A 181 13.11 5.73 -33.43
C TRP A 181 11.94 6.71 -33.45
N ASN A 182 10.86 6.34 -34.16
CA ASN A 182 9.62 7.10 -34.11
C ASN A 182 8.83 6.81 -32.82
N ALA A 183 7.82 7.64 -32.54
CA ALA A 183 7.04 7.56 -31.31
C ALA A 183 6.33 6.22 -31.12
N ASP A 184 5.82 5.60 -32.20
CA ASP A 184 5.15 4.30 -32.13
C ASP A 184 6.11 3.20 -31.70
N LYS A 185 7.32 3.16 -32.29
CA LYS A 185 8.35 2.19 -31.94
C LYS A 185 8.81 2.37 -30.49
N GLN A 186 8.98 3.61 -30.03
CA GLN A 186 9.27 3.92 -28.62
C GLN A 186 8.13 3.45 -27.70
N LYS A 187 6.87 3.71 -28.06
CA LYS A 187 5.70 3.29 -27.28
C LYS A 187 5.63 1.75 -27.17
N ARG A 188 5.89 1.00 -28.24
CA ARG A 188 5.95 -0.48 -28.21
C ARG A 188 7.00 -1.00 -27.22
N VAL A 189 8.19 -0.40 -27.19
CA VAL A 189 9.26 -0.75 -26.24
C VAL A 189 8.87 -0.47 -24.78
N ALA A 190 8.12 0.60 -24.54
CA ALA A 190 7.68 0.97 -23.19
C ALA A 190 6.55 0.06 -22.66
N ILE A 191 5.64 -0.40 -23.51
CA ILE A 191 4.41 -1.11 -23.07
C ILE A 191 4.45 -2.63 -23.21
N ASP A 192 5.27 -3.18 -24.13
CA ASP A 192 5.34 -4.62 -24.39
C ASP A 192 6.68 -5.19 -23.92
N TYR A 193 6.61 -6.04 -22.89
CA TYR A 193 7.77 -6.68 -22.31
C TYR A 193 8.56 -7.53 -23.32
N VAL A 194 7.91 -8.18 -24.30
CA VAL A 194 8.61 -8.99 -25.32
C VAL A 194 9.37 -8.09 -26.28
N THR A 195 8.75 -6.98 -26.69
CA THR A 195 9.40 -5.96 -27.52
C THR A 195 10.58 -5.32 -26.80
N ASN A 196 10.44 -5.05 -25.51
CA ASN A 196 11.51 -4.53 -24.67
C ASN A 196 12.70 -5.51 -24.56
N ILE A 197 12.43 -6.80 -24.31
CA ILE A 197 13.47 -7.85 -24.26
C ILE A 197 14.18 -7.97 -25.62
N ALA A 198 13.43 -7.92 -26.74
CA ALA A 198 14.00 -8.01 -28.08
C ALA A 198 14.94 -6.82 -28.37
N ALA A 199 14.55 -5.61 -27.98
CA ALA A 199 15.40 -4.41 -28.10
C ALA A 199 16.68 -4.54 -27.26
N GLY A 200 16.57 -4.93 -25.98
CA GLY A 200 17.73 -5.16 -25.12
C GLY A 200 18.67 -6.25 -25.65
N MET A 201 18.11 -7.34 -26.17
CA MET A 201 18.90 -8.43 -26.75
C MET A 201 19.64 -8.01 -28.03
N ALA A 202 18.99 -7.23 -28.90
CA ALA A 202 19.63 -6.64 -30.07
C ALA A 202 20.77 -5.68 -29.67
N THR A 203 20.58 -4.86 -28.62
CA THR A 203 21.61 -3.98 -28.06
C THR A 203 22.81 -4.78 -27.55
N LEU A 204 22.59 -5.84 -26.75
CA LEU A 204 23.67 -6.69 -26.22
C LEU A 204 24.49 -7.36 -27.34
N ALA A 205 23.83 -7.97 -28.31
CA ALA A 205 24.49 -8.57 -29.46
C ALA A 205 25.25 -7.52 -30.30
N GLY A 206 24.70 -6.32 -30.41
CA GLY A 206 25.37 -5.16 -31.00
C GLY A 206 26.67 -4.80 -30.27
N LYS A 207 26.67 -4.77 -28.93
CA LYS A 207 27.90 -4.51 -28.14
C LYS A 207 28.96 -5.58 -28.31
N TRP A 208 28.56 -6.86 -28.32
CA TRP A 208 29.48 -7.97 -28.64
C TRP A 208 30.18 -7.74 -29.98
N ASN A 209 29.39 -7.48 -31.03
CA ASN A 209 29.91 -7.26 -32.38
C ASN A 209 30.75 -5.99 -32.49
N GLN A 210 30.36 -4.92 -31.78
CA GLN A 210 31.09 -3.66 -31.76
C GLN A 210 32.50 -3.86 -31.19
N ILE A 211 32.62 -4.55 -30.05
CA ILE A 211 33.91 -4.86 -29.42
C ILE A 211 34.76 -5.72 -30.35
N TRP A 212 34.17 -6.78 -30.92
CA TRP A 212 34.88 -7.68 -31.83
C TRP A 212 35.44 -6.93 -33.03
N ALA A 213 34.62 -6.13 -33.71
CA ALA A 213 35.01 -5.39 -34.91
C ALA A 213 36.07 -4.31 -34.62
N ASP A 214 35.94 -3.56 -33.52
CA ASP A 214 36.84 -2.45 -33.18
C ASP A 214 38.22 -2.94 -32.68
N THR A 215 38.30 -4.20 -32.25
CA THR A 215 39.53 -4.83 -31.73
C THR A 215 40.12 -5.91 -32.62
N ASP A 216 39.56 -6.13 -33.82
CA ASP A 216 39.92 -7.25 -34.71
C ASP A 216 39.87 -8.62 -33.99
N GLY A 217 38.90 -8.79 -33.08
CA GLY A 217 38.70 -10.01 -32.28
C GLY A 217 39.65 -10.18 -31.09
N LEU A 218 40.51 -9.20 -30.80
CA LEU A 218 41.44 -9.25 -29.66
C LEU A 218 40.78 -8.91 -28.31
N GLY A 219 39.74 -8.08 -28.31
CA GLY A 219 39.03 -7.65 -27.10
C GLY A 219 38.09 -8.72 -26.59
N LYS A 220 38.64 -9.81 -26.05
CA LYS A 220 37.84 -10.97 -25.60
C LYS A 220 38.22 -11.46 -24.21
N VAL A 221 37.27 -12.15 -23.60
CA VAL A 221 37.46 -12.90 -22.36
C VAL A 221 37.62 -14.39 -22.65
N ASN A 222 38.56 -15.03 -21.96
CA ASN A 222 39.00 -16.42 -22.16
C ASN A 222 39.24 -16.74 -23.65
N ASP A 223 38.52 -17.70 -24.22
CA ASP A 223 38.64 -18.08 -25.64
C ASP A 223 37.74 -17.25 -26.57
N GLY A 224 36.74 -16.55 -26.03
CA GLY A 224 35.77 -15.76 -26.79
C GLY A 224 34.62 -16.57 -27.41
N ASP A 225 34.42 -17.84 -27.02
CA ASP A 225 33.26 -18.63 -27.43
C ASP A 225 31.95 -18.04 -26.82
N PRO A 226 30.99 -17.58 -27.63
CA PRO A 226 29.74 -16.98 -27.13
C PRO A 226 28.81 -17.99 -26.46
N SER A 227 29.05 -19.30 -26.57
CA SER A 227 28.31 -20.32 -25.80
C SER A 227 28.64 -20.32 -24.30
N LYS A 228 29.72 -19.64 -23.90
CA LYS A 228 30.24 -19.63 -22.53
C LYS A 228 29.87 -18.36 -21.78
N ILE A 229 29.38 -18.54 -20.55
CA ILE A 229 28.79 -17.46 -19.74
C ILE A 229 29.80 -16.35 -19.44
N GLU A 230 31.01 -16.69 -18.99
CA GLU A 230 32.05 -15.74 -18.61
C GLU A 230 32.53 -14.86 -19.77
N ASN A 231 32.46 -15.36 -21.01
CA ASN A 231 32.98 -14.66 -22.19
C ASN A 231 32.18 -13.41 -22.54
N TRP A 232 30.96 -13.28 -22.01
CA TRP A 232 30.12 -12.10 -22.18
C TRP A 232 30.52 -10.90 -21.30
N TYR A 233 31.50 -11.05 -20.39
CA TYR A 233 31.89 -10.02 -19.41
C TYR A 233 32.08 -8.62 -20.00
N LEU A 234 32.80 -8.48 -21.12
CA LEU A 234 33.05 -7.18 -21.76
C LEU A 234 31.81 -6.63 -22.47
N ALA A 235 31.03 -7.48 -23.14
CA ALA A 235 29.78 -7.06 -23.80
C ALA A 235 28.72 -6.61 -22.79
N VAL A 236 28.63 -7.28 -21.64
CA VAL A 236 27.76 -6.88 -20.52
C VAL A 236 28.24 -5.58 -19.87
N TRP A 237 29.55 -5.39 -19.70
CA TRP A 237 30.10 -4.10 -19.25
C TRP A 237 29.74 -2.98 -20.23
N ALA A 238 29.90 -3.22 -21.54
CA ALA A 238 29.53 -2.27 -22.59
C ALA A 238 28.02 -2.06 -22.76
N TYR A 239 27.18 -3.01 -22.35
CA TYR A 239 25.72 -2.85 -22.33
C TYR A 239 25.30 -1.72 -21.39
N ASN A 240 25.91 -1.66 -20.19
CA ASN A 240 25.57 -0.64 -19.19
C ASN A 240 26.27 0.70 -19.42
N SER A 241 27.58 0.73 -19.63
CA SER A 241 28.35 1.99 -19.73
C SER A 241 28.75 2.39 -21.14
N GLY A 242 28.40 1.59 -22.16
CA GLY A 242 28.87 1.78 -23.53
C GLY A 242 30.28 1.23 -23.79
N TRP A 243 30.62 1.15 -25.08
CA TRP A 243 31.97 0.92 -25.59
C TRP A 243 32.45 2.21 -26.26
N HIS A 244 33.59 2.73 -25.84
CA HIS A 244 34.23 3.90 -26.45
C HIS A 244 35.13 3.45 -27.60
N PRO A 245 34.76 3.72 -28.88
CA PRO A 245 35.49 3.20 -30.02
C PRO A 245 36.93 3.70 -30.09
N LYS A 246 37.83 2.84 -30.59
CA LYS A 246 39.25 3.17 -30.81
C LYS A 246 39.43 4.38 -31.73
N ALA A 247 38.57 4.53 -32.73
CA ALA A 247 38.56 5.67 -33.64
C ALA A 247 38.36 7.02 -32.91
N ASP A 248 37.67 7.01 -31.77
CA ASP A 248 37.35 8.21 -30.98
C ASP A 248 38.38 8.47 -29.87
N ALA A 249 39.44 7.68 -29.77
CA ALA A 249 40.45 7.80 -28.70
C ALA A 249 41.10 9.19 -28.64
N TRP A 250 41.21 9.88 -29.78
CA TRP A 250 41.73 11.26 -29.88
C TRP A 250 40.62 12.31 -30.09
N GLY A 251 39.36 11.90 -30.01
CA GLY A 251 38.17 12.75 -30.07
C GLY A 251 37.79 13.33 -28.69
N ARG A 252 36.51 13.71 -28.57
CA ARG A 252 35.88 14.21 -27.35
C ARG A 252 34.72 13.31 -26.95
N ASP A 253 34.50 13.14 -25.65
CA ASP A 253 33.35 12.40 -25.12
C ASP A 253 32.04 13.22 -25.18
N GLY A 254 30.95 12.61 -24.71
CA GLY A 254 29.62 13.23 -24.65
C GLY A 254 29.51 14.48 -23.78
N ASN A 255 30.52 14.79 -22.95
CA ASN A 255 30.63 16.01 -22.17
C ASN A 255 31.60 17.02 -22.80
N GLY A 256 32.08 16.76 -24.02
CA GLY A 256 33.04 17.59 -24.73
C GLY A 256 34.47 17.49 -24.21
N GLN A 257 34.79 16.54 -23.32
CA GLN A 257 36.14 16.38 -22.77
C GLN A 257 37.01 15.51 -23.70
N PRO A 258 38.26 15.90 -24.00
CA PRO A 258 39.17 15.07 -24.81
C PRO A 258 39.37 13.67 -24.22
N ASN A 259 39.45 12.64 -25.07
CA ASN A 259 39.70 11.27 -24.63
C ASN A 259 41.18 10.99 -24.37
N ASN A 260 42.09 11.76 -24.98
CA ASN A 260 43.54 11.69 -24.79
C ASN A 260 44.08 10.24 -24.87
N GLY A 261 43.71 9.53 -25.92
CA GLY A 261 44.12 8.16 -26.19
C GLY A 261 43.28 7.08 -25.50
N ALA A 262 42.33 7.42 -24.62
CA ALA A 262 41.49 6.43 -23.93
C ALA A 262 40.38 5.87 -24.84
N TRP A 263 40.22 4.55 -24.82
CA TRP A 263 39.16 3.81 -25.54
C TRP A 263 38.86 2.48 -24.82
N GLY A 264 37.72 1.87 -25.12
CA GLY A 264 37.26 0.61 -24.53
C GLY A 264 36.09 0.75 -23.55
N VAL A 265 35.98 -0.18 -22.60
CA VAL A 265 34.95 -0.14 -21.54
C VAL A 265 35.35 0.78 -20.39
N GLY A 266 34.39 1.57 -19.91
CA GLY A 266 34.62 2.70 -19.01
C GLY A 266 35.01 2.34 -17.56
N TRP A 267 35.74 3.24 -16.89
CA TRP A 267 36.24 3.07 -15.52
C TRP A 267 35.15 2.87 -14.45
N LEU A 268 33.94 3.40 -14.67
CA LEU A 268 32.83 3.31 -13.71
C LEU A 268 32.63 1.87 -13.24
N ASN A 269 32.52 0.94 -14.18
CA ASN A 269 32.29 -0.49 -13.94
C ASN A 269 33.59 -1.30 -13.83
N ASN A 270 34.76 -0.66 -13.73
CA ASN A 270 36.01 -1.37 -13.51
C ASN A 270 36.02 -1.97 -12.09
N PRO A 271 36.28 -3.28 -11.92
CA PRO A 271 36.38 -3.93 -10.61
C PRO A 271 37.33 -3.26 -9.61
N ALA A 272 38.34 -2.54 -10.10
CA ALA A 272 39.33 -1.82 -9.31
C ALA A 272 38.81 -0.46 -8.78
N ASN A 273 37.67 0.03 -9.28
CA ASN A 273 37.11 1.31 -8.88
C ASN A 273 36.86 1.34 -7.34
N PRO A 274 37.36 2.37 -6.63
CA PRO A 274 37.25 2.46 -5.18
C PRO A 274 35.83 2.56 -4.63
N SER A 275 34.82 2.82 -5.48
CA SER A 275 33.41 2.76 -5.09
C SER A 275 32.95 1.34 -4.70
N TYR A 276 33.63 0.29 -5.15
CA TYR A 276 33.24 -1.11 -4.90
C TYR A 276 33.93 -1.71 -3.68
N ARG A 277 33.25 -2.63 -2.99
CA ARG A 277 33.80 -3.29 -1.79
C ARG A 277 35.01 -4.17 -2.18
N GLN A 278 36.12 -4.05 -1.45
CA GLN A 278 37.38 -4.72 -1.80
C GLN A 278 37.37 -6.22 -1.48
N ASP A 279 36.77 -6.61 -0.36
CA ASP A 279 36.67 -7.97 0.16
C ASP A 279 35.37 -8.66 -0.28
N ARG A 280 34.82 -8.28 -1.44
CA ARG A 280 33.61 -8.90 -1.97
C ARG A 280 33.91 -10.29 -2.55
N ARG A 281 32.97 -11.21 -2.37
CA ARG A 281 32.88 -12.46 -3.13
C ARG A 281 32.17 -12.22 -4.46
N PRO A 282 32.16 -13.15 -5.42
CA PRO A 282 31.26 -13.04 -6.57
C PRO A 282 29.82 -12.76 -6.12
N PHE A 283 29.11 -11.94 -6.87
CA PHE A 283 27.77 -11.50 -6.50
C PHE A 283 26.81 -12.71 -6.37
N LEU A 284 26.08 -12.80 -5.25
CA LEU A 284 25.16 -13.89 -4.88
C LEU A 284 25.82 -15.26 -4.64
N HIS A 285 27.15 -15.28 -4.47
CA HIS A 285 27.86 -16.52 -4.17
C HIS A 285 27.21 -17.27 -3.00
N ASP A 286 27.08 -18.60 -3.17
CA ASP A 286 26.35 -19.50 -2.25
C ASP A 286 24.90 -19.10 -1.94
N ASN A 287 24.20 -18.51 -2.92
CA ASN A 287 22.84 -17.99 -2.77
C ASN A 287 22.72 -16.88 -1.70
N SER A 288 23.77 -16.07 -1.53
CA SER A 288 23.73 -14.87 -0.67
C SER A 288 22.85 -13.78 -1.30
N TYR A 289 21.53 -13.93 -1.26
CA TYR A 289 20.60 -12.91 -1.78
C TYR A 289 20.66 -11.58 -1.01
N ALA A 290 21.31 -11.55 0.16
CA ALA A 290 21.62 -10.33 0.89
C ALA A 290 22.47 -9.35 0.07
N ASP A 291 23.31 -9.86 -0.84
CA ASP A 291 24.12 -9.02 -1.74
C ASP A 291 23.23 -8.12 -2.61
N ALA A 292 22.03 -8.60 -2.99
CA ALA A 292 21.07 -7.83 -3.77
C ALA A 292 20.48 -6.63 -3.00
N GLY A 293 20.63 -6.57 -1.67
CA GLY A 293 20.34 -5.40 -0.85
C GLY A 293 21.43 -4.33 -0.89
N HIS A 294 22.65 -4.67 -1.33
CA HIS A 294 23.79 -3.77 -1.47
C HIS A 294 24.47 -3.91 -2.86
N PRO A 295 23.71 -3.78 -3.97
CA PRO A 295 24.24 -4.04 -5.31
C PRO A 295 25.28 -3.01 -5.76
N GLN A 296 25.39 -1.87 -5.08
CA GLN A 296 26.42 -0.86 -5.37
C GLN A 296 27.84 -1.31 -5.00
N ASP A 297 27.98 -2.39 -4.23
CA ASP A 297 29.29 -2.92 -3.84
C ASP A 297 29.97 -3.71 -4.96
N TRP A 298 29.24 -4.00 -6.06
CA TRP A 298 29.73 -4.73 -7.24
C TRP A 298 29.53 -3.93 -8.55
N PRO A 299 30.47 -4.02 -9.51
CA PRO A 299 30.27 -3.49 -10.86
C PRO A 299 29.20 -4.26 -11.63
N TYR A 300 28.63 -3.62 -12.65
CA TYR A 300 27.45 -4.11 -13.38
C TYR A 300 27.60 -5.55 -13.90
N GLN A 301 28.70 -5.83 -14.59
CA GLN A 301 28.94 -7.14 -15.22
C GLN A 301 29.14 -8.28 -14.21
N GLU A 302 29.69 -8.01 -13.03
CA GLU A 302 29.77 -9.01 -11.96
C GLU A 302 28.37 -9.37 -11.44
N LYS A 303 27.45 -8.39 -11.40
CA LYS A 303 26.07 -8.62 -10.97
C LYS A 303 25.25 -9.45 -11.96
N VAL A 304 25.35 -9.12 -13.25
CA VAL A 304 24.67 -9.86 -14.33
C VAL A 304 25.14 -11.31 -14.35
N LEU A 305 26.45 -11.54 -14.26
CA LEU A 305 27.00 -12.89 -14.17
C LEU A 305 26.56 -13.59 -12.89
N GLY A 306 26.51 -12.88 -11.75
CA GLY A 306 25.92 -13.39 -10.52
C GLY A 306 24.48 -13.88 -10.70
N TRP A 307 23.60 -13.11 -11.36
CA TRP A 307 22.23 -13.53 -11.68
C TRP A 307 22.14 -14.67 -12.70
N ALA A 308 23.11 -14.78 -13.60
CA ALA A 308 23.21 -15.90 -14.53
C ALA A 308 23.61 -17.19 -13.80
N ALA A 309 24.45 -17.08 -12.77
CA ALA A 309 24.85 -18.18 -11.91
C ALA A 309 23.77 -18.54 -10.88
N TRP A 310 23.19 -17.57 -10.19
CA TRP A 310 22.22 -17.74 -9.11
C TRP A 310 20.94 -16.97 -9.49
N PRO A 311 19.86 -17.66 -9.92
CA PRO A 311 18.69 -16.99 -10.44
C PRO A 311 17.97 -16.21 -9.35
N ILE A 312 17.15 -15.25 -9.75
CA ILE A 312 16.28 -14.60 -8.76
C ILE A 312 15.30 -15.59 -8.14
N ALA A 313 15.14 -15.56 -6.81
CA ALA A 313 14.12 -16.32 -6.12
C ALA A 313 12.73 -15.69 -6.30
N LYS A 314 11.73 -16.53 -6.60
CA LYS A 314 10.32 -16.17 -6.69
C LYS A 314 9.52 -17.03 -5.71
N THR A 315 8.70 -16.39 -4.89
CA THR A 315 7.81 -17.06 -3.93
C THR A 315 6.37 -16.90 -4.36
N TYR A 316 5.63 -17.99 -4.43
CA TYR A 316 4.21 -18.01 -4.78
C TYR A 316 3.46 -19.06 -3.95
N VAL A 317 2.13 -18.94 -3.85
CA VAL A 317 1.31 -19.97 -3.21
C VAL A 317 1.02 -21.06 -4.24
N ASP A 318 1.49 -22.28 -3.98
CA ASP A 318 1.17 -23.43 -4.82
C ASP A 318 -0.30 -23.82 -4.62
N PRO A 319 -1.16 -23.75 -5.66
CA PRO A 319 -2.57 -24.07 -5.55
C PRO A 319 -2.85 -25.52 -5.13
N ALA A 320 -1.94 -26.45 -5.44
CA ALA A 320 -2.11 -27.87 -5.11
C ALA A 320 -1.91 -28.15 -3.61
N THR A 321 -1.04 -27.38 -2.96
CA THR A 321 -0.67 -27.58 -1.54
C THR A 321 -1.15 -26.46 -0.62
N ASN A 322 -1.63 -25.34 -1.17
CA ASN A 322 -2.00 -24.11 -0.48
C ASN A 322 -0.89 -23.60 0.46
N ARG A 323 0.38 -23.72 0.02
CA ARG A 323 1.57 -23.32 0.78
C ARG A 323 2.48 -22.44 -0.06
N PRO A 324 3.22 -21.49 0.56
CA PRO A 324 4.24 -20.73 -0.15
C PRO A 324 5.39 -21.65 -0.56
N VAL A 325 5.74 -21.62 -1.84
CA VAL A 325 6.89 -22.32 -2.44
C VAL A 325 7.84 -21.26 -2.99
N THR A 326 9.15 -21.46 -2.83
CA THR A 326 10.19 -20.59 -3.40
C THR A 326 11.02 -21.36 -4.40
N GLU A 327 11.16 -20.83 -5.60
CA GLU A 327 11.98 -21.41 -6.67
C GLU A 327 12.74 -20.34 -7.46
N GLY A 328 13.61 -20.75 -8.38
CA GLY A 328 14.26 -19.85 -9.31
C GLY A 328 13.26 -19.30 -10.34
N GLY A 329 13.29 -17.99 -10.56
CA GLY A 329 12.47 -17.30 -11.55
C GLY A 329 12.81 -17.63 -13.01
N TYR A 330 13.90 -18.37 -13.25
CA TYR A 330 14.26 -18.93 -14.55
C TYR A 330 15.26 -20.08 -14.40
N ASN A 331 15.38 -20.91 -15.44
CA ASN A 331 16.48 -21.86 -15.55
C ASN A 331 17.80 -21.11 -15.70
N TYR A 332 18.78 -21.41 -14.84
CA TYR A 332 20.05 -20.70 -14.73
C TYR A 332 21.22 -21.54 -15.27
N ALA A 333 22.34 -20.87 -15.52
CA ALA A 333 23.53 -21.52 -16.07
C ALA A 333 24.09 -22.60 -15.13
N TRP A 334 24.86 -23.54 -15.67
CA TRP A 334 25.45 -24.62 -14.89
C TRP A 334 26.95 -24.78 -15.17
N TRP A 335 27.65 -25.33 -14.18
CA TRP A 335 29.08 -25.64 -14.21
C TRP A 335 29.29 -27.09 -13.78
N THR A 336 30.42 -27.67 -14.16
CA THR A 336 30.79 -29.05 -13.77
C THR A 336 31.17 -29.18 -12.29
N THR A 337 31.53 -28.08 -11.63
CA THR A 337 31.80 -28.02 -10.18
C THR A 337 31.35 -26.68 -9.58
N ASP A 338 31.05 -26.67 -8.28
CA ASP A 338 30.74 -25.43 -7.55
C ASP A 338 31.93 -24.46 -7.50
N GLY A 339 33.17 -24.98 -7.47
CA GLY A 339 34.38 -24.14 -7.54
C GLY A 339 34.50 -23.37 -8.85
N TYR A 340 34.08 -23.99 -9.96
CA TYR A 340 33.98 -23.28 -11.24
C TYR A 340 32.85 -22.25 -11.22
N ARG A 341 31.68 -22.55 -10.66
CA ARG A 341 30.63 -21.52 -10.49
C ARG A 341 31.10 -20.35 -9.63
N ALA A 342 31.82 -20.62 -8.54
CA ALA A 342 32.39 -19.63 -7.65
C ALA A 342 33.52 -18.77 -8.28
N SER A 343 34.03 -19.17 -9.44
CA SER A 343 35.03 -18.40 -10.22
C SER A 343 34.45 -17.83 -11.52
N ILE A 344 33.13 -17.62 -11.58
CA ILE A 344 32.46 -16.96 -12.72
C ILE A 344 33.04 -15.56 -13.03
N VAL A 345 33.63 -14.91 -12.02
CA VAL A 345 34.45 -13.71 -12.16
C VAL A 345 35.87 -14.03 -11.67
N PRO A 346 36.90 -13.24 -12.05
CA PRO A 346 38.26 -13.46 -11.55
C PRO A 346 38.30 -13.47 -10.02
N THR A 347 38.93 -14.50 -9.43
CA THR A 347 39.14 -14.62 -7.99
C THR A 347 40.63 -14.66 -7.66
N VAL A 348 40.98 -14.21 -6.46
CA VAL A 348 42.34 -14.37 -5.94
C VAL A 348 42.59 -15.87 -5.73
N SER A 349 43.72 -16.36 -6.25
CA SER A 349 44.10 -17.78 -6.21
C SER A 349 43.95 -18.36 -4.80
N ASN A 350 43.34 -19.55 -4.70
CA ASN A 350 43.03 -20.25 -3.44
C ASN A 350 42.11 -19.50 -2.47
N THR A 351 41.32 -18.55 -2.95
CA THR A 351 40.30 -17.84 -2.16
C THR A 351 38.96 -17.77 -2.90
N THR A 352 37.92 -17.32 -2.21
CA THR A 352 36.60 -16.98 -2.79
C THR A 352 36.39 -15.48 -3.01
N TYR A 353 37.44 -14.67 -2.81
CA TYR A 353 37.39 -13.23 -3.00
C TYR A 353 37.65 -12.86 -4.46
N VAL A 354 36.95 -11.83 -4.94
CA VAL A 354 37.15 -11.29 -6.28
C VAL A 354 38.55 -10.69 -6.39
N ASP A 355 39.26 -10.98 -7.49
CA ASP A 355 40.46 -10.24 -7.86
C ASP A 355 40.05 -8.89 -8.44
N VAL A 356 39.97 -7.89 -7.56
CA VAL A 356 39.55 -6.53 -7.91
C VAL A 356 40.51 -5.84 -8.90
N ASN A 357 41.74 -6.34 -9.06
CA ASN A 357 42.73 -5.76 -9.96
C ASN A 357 42.85 -6.53 -11.29
N ALA A 358 41.97 -7.50 -11.55
CA ALA A 358 42.03 -8.31 -12.77
C ALA A 358 42.01 -7.48 -14.07
N PHE A 359 41.40 -6.29 -14.04
CA PHE A 359 41.28 -5.34 -15.16
C PHE A 359 42.01 -4.01 -14.88
N CYS A 360 43.13 -4.06 -14.15
CA CYS A 360 43.95 -2.92 -13.79
C CYS A 360 45.41 -3.14 -14.22
N ALA A 361 45.84 -2.43 -15.27
CA ALA A 361 47.22 -2.52 -15.75
C ALA A 361 47.73 -1.15 -16.25
N THR A 362 48.86 -0.70 -15.69
CA THR A 362 49.42 0.63 -15.99
C THR A 362 49.69 0.82 -17.48
N ALA A 363 50.17 -0.23 -18.17
CA ALA A 363 50.51 -0.18 -19.58
C ALA A 363 49.30 -0.31 -20.53
N SER A 364 48.13 -0.74 -20.03
CA SER A 364 46.96 -1.03 -20.87
C SER A 364 45.83 -0.03 -20.69
N ASN A 365 45.62 0.47 -19.47
CA ASN A 365 44.53 1.40 -19.17
C ASN A 365 44.91 2.45 -18.12
N GLU A 366 46.21 2.70 -17.91
CA GLU A 366 46.70 3.64 -16.90
C GLU A 366 46.13 3.40 -15.48
N CYS A 367 45.75 2.16 -15.16
CA CYS A 367 45.34 1.75 -13.82
C CYS A 367 46.52 1.09 -13.10
N GLN A 368 46.90 1.61 -11.95
CA GLN A 368 47.99 1.09 -11.15
C GLN A 368 47.47 0.19 -10.02
N PRO A 369 47.74 -1.13 -10.05
CA PRO A 369 47.47 -1.98 -8.90
C PRO A 369 48.38 -1.59 -7.71
N PRO A 370 47.98 -1.89 -6.46
CA PRO A 370 48.82 -1.62 -5.29
C PRO A 370 50.16 -2.37 -5.38
N SER A 371 51.22 -1.78 -4.81
CA SER A 371 52.57 -2.36 -4.82
C SER A 371 52.69 -3.68 -4.03
N SER A 372 51.77 -3.92 -3.09
CA SER A 372 51.69 -5.14 -2.28
C SER A 372 50.28 -5.33 -1.73
N GLY A 373 49.84 -6.60 -1.59
CA GLY A 373 48.55 -6.96 -1.01
C GLY A 373 47.37 -6.89 -1.99
N SER A 374 46.16 -7.16 -1.51
CA SER A 374 44.92 -7.20 -2.28
C SER A 374 44.20 -5.84 -2.37
N GLY A 375 44.92 -4.74 -2.17
CA GLY A 375 44.42 -3.36 -2.22
C GLY A 375 43.73 -2.99 -3.54
N ARG A 376 42.98 -1.89 -3.54
CA ARG A 376 42.30 -1.40 -4.76
C ARG A 376 43.27 -0.72 -5.72
N GLY A 377 43.13 -0.99 -7.01
CA GLY A 377 43.86 -0.29 -8.07
C GLY A 377 43.45 1.17 -8.17
N THR A 378 44.38 2.02 -8.60
CA THR A 378 44.18 3.46 -8.73
C THR A 378 44.21 3.86 -10.20
N CYS A 379 43.16 4.54 -10.67
CA CYS A 379 43.22 5.19 -11.98
C CYS A 379 44.20 6.37 -11.91
N LEU A 380 45.25 6.34 -12.73
CA LEU A 380 46.30 7.38 -12.72
C LEU A 380 45.87 8.67 -13.42
N ARG A 381 44.73 8.67 -14.08
CA ARG A 381 44.21 9.81 -14.82
C ARG A 381 43.21 10.60 -13.98
N SER A 382 43.38 11.92 -13.92
CA SER A 382 42.48 12.83 -13.21
C SER A 382 41.08 12.92 -13.83
N ASP A 383 40.92 12.52 -15.09
CA ASP A 383 39.65 12.46 -15.80
C ASP A 383 38.91 11.10 -15.63
N SER A 384 39.48 10.18 -14.85
CA SER A 384 38.97 8.81 -14.64
C SER A 384 38.80 7.99 -15.93
N LYS A 385 39.54 8.29 -17.01
CA LYS A 385 39.45 7.54 -18.29
C LYS A 385 40.39 6.33 -18.37
N CYS A 386 40.47 5.54 -17.30
CA CYS A 386 41.26 4.31 -17.26
C CYS A 386 40.52 3.13 -17.91
N TRP A 387 40.24 3.25 -19.20
CA TRP A 387 39.33 2.37 -19.95
C TRP A 387 40.01 1.09 -20.45
N TRP A 388 39.34 -0.04 -20.28
CA TRP A 388 39.91 -1.36 -20.58
C TRP A 388 39.51 -1.85 -21.97
N HIS A 389 40.46 -2.43 -22.72
CA HIS A 389 40.23 -2.92 -24.09
C HIS A 389 41.09 -4.14 -24.48
N VAL A 390 41.89 -4.68 -23.56
CA VAL A 390 42.82 -5.79 -23.83
C VAL A 390 42.21 -7.15 -23.47
N PRO A 391 42.66 -8.27 -24.08
CA PRO A 391 42.17 -9.60 -23.73
C PRO A 391 42.44 -9.97 -22.27
N LYS A 392 41.54 -10.77 -21.68
CA LYS A 392 41.71 -11.30 -20.31
C LYS A 392 41.23 -12.74 -20.21
N ALA A 393 42.03 -13.63 -19.62
CA ALA A 393 41.65 -15.01 -19.35
C ALA A 393 41.87 -15.35 -17.87
N TRP A 394 40.95 -16.12 -17.30
CA TRP A 394 41.09 -16.71 -15.96
C TRP A 394 40.59 -18.17 -15.89
N LYS A 395 39.96 -18.66 -16.96
CA LYS A 395 39.47 -20.04 -17.08
C LYS A 395 39.84 -20.66 -18.42
N ASP A 396 40.01 -21.98 -18.40
CA ASP A 396 39.96 -22.81 -19.60
C ASP A 396 38.50 -23.18 -19.89
N CYS A 397 37.91 -22.56 -20.90
CA CYS A 397 36.50 -22.75 -21.24
C CYS A 397 36.16 -24.11 -21.85
N SER A 398 37.15 -24.95 -22.15
CA SER A 398 36.90 -26.35 -22.54
C SER A 398 36.29 -27.17 -21.40
N SER A 399 36.51 -26.77 -20.13
CA SER A 399 36.07 -27.54 -18.95
C SER A 399 35.55 -26.71 -17.77
N ALA A 400 35.96 -25.45 -17.63
CA ALA A 400 35.73 -24.64 -16.43
C ALA A 400 34.72 -23.49 -16.58
N CYS A 401 34.37 -23.10 -17.80
CA CYS A 401 33.39 -22.04 -18.05
C CYS A 401 31.94 -22.55 -17.92
N GLY A 402 31.04 -21.63 -17.64
CA GLY A 402 29.62 -21.89 -17.49
C GLY A 402 28.97 -22.24 -18.81
N ASN A 403 28.00 -23.13 -18.74
CA ASN A 403 27.18 -23.54 -19.87
C ASN A 403 25.77 -22.99 -19.69
N GLU A 404 25.13 -22.72 -20.81
CA GLU A 404 23.75 -22.24 -20.86
C GLU A 404 22.78 -23.20 -20.15
N ALA A 405 21.78 -22.62 -19.51
CA ALA A 405 20.66 -23.34 -18.93
C ALA A 405 19.89 -24.17 -19.98
N SER A 406 19.18 -25.20 -19.54
CA SER A 406 18.19 -25.86 -20.39
C SER A 406 17.03 -24.91 -20.69
N LEU A 407 16.60 -24.86 -21.95
CA LEU A 407 15.39 -24.13 -22.34
C LEU A 407 14.18 -24.84 -21.73
N ARG A 408 13.31 -24.11 -21.03
CA ARG A 408 12.03 -24.69 -20.60
C ARG A 408 11.03 -24.68 -21.75
N TYR A 409 11.10 -23.67 -22.60
CA TYR A 409 10.19 -23.47 -23.71
C TYR A 409 10.94 -23.65 -25.02
N ASP A 410 10.94 -24.87 -25.55
CA ASP A 410 11.53 -25.16 -26.85
C ASP A 410 10.73 -24.52 -28.02
N SER A 411 11.13 -24.82 -29.26
CA SER A 411 10.50 -24.26 -30.46
C SER A 411 9.01 -24.58 -30.62
N THR A 412 8.47 -25.57 -29.91
CA THR A 412 7.02 -25.87 -29.95
C THR A 412 6.19 -24.76 -29.29
N TRP A 413 6.82 -23.94 -28.44
CA TRP A 413 6.20 -22.80 -27.77
C TRP A 413 6.34 -21.47 -28.55
N ALA A 414 6.93 -21.50 -29.75
CA ALA A 414 7.18 -20.33 -30.58
C ALA A 414 5.95 -19.43 -30.82
N GLY A 415 4.77 -20.04 -30.97
CA GLY A 415 3.50 -19.34 -31.21
C GLY A 415 2.59 -19.23 -29.99
N THR A 416 3.03 -19.69 -28.81
CA THR A 416 2.18 -19.86 -27.63
C THR A 416 2.76 -19.13 -26.43
N GLU A 417 2.39 -17.85 -26.28
CA GLU A 417 2.71 -17.05 -25.10
C GLU A 417 2.10 -17.66 -23.84
N ARG A 418 2.80 -17.53 -22.71
CA ARG A 418 2.28 -18.02 -21.43
C ARG A 418 1.07 -17.19 -21.00
N VAL A 419 0.07 -17.89 -20.45
CA VAL A 419 -1.19 -17.29 -19.99
C VAL A 419 -0.91 -16.18 -18.97
N GLU A 420 -1.61 -15.06 -19.13
CA GLU A 420 -1.60 -13.94 -18.20
C GLU A 420 -2.23 -14.35 -16.86
N PRO A 421 -1.54 -14.16 -15.73
CA PRO A 421 -2.12 -14.47 -14.43
C PRO A 421 -3.20 -13.44 -14.08
N THR A 422 -4.22 -13.90 -13.36
CA THR A 422 -5.41 -13.11 -12.99
C THR A 422 -5.70 -13.15 -11.49
N ASP A 423 -4.78 -13.72 -10.69
CA ASP A 423 -4.89 -13.85 -9.24
C ASP A 423 -4.94 -12.50 -8.53
N GLN A 424 -4.31 -11.48 -9.10
CA GLN A 424 -4.32 -10.11 -8.59
C GLN A 424 -5.49 -9.26 -9.09
N TRP A 425 -6.35 -9.82 -9.96
CA TRP A 425 -7.45 -9.06 -10.57
C TRP A 425 -8.64 -8.96 -9.63
N THR A 426 -9.15 -7.74 -9.43
CA THR A 426 -10.47 -7.53 -8.82
C THR A 426 -11.58 -7.48 -9.88
N PRO A 427 -12.85 -7.72 -9.50
CA PRO A 427 -13.99 -7.44 -10.36
C PRO A 427 -14.07 -5.94 -10.69
N CYS A 428 -13.98 -5.57 -11.97
CA CYS A 428 -14.06 -4.17 -12.41
C CYS A 428 -15.44 -3.54 -12.25
N ARG A 429 -16.48 -4.37 -12.27
CA ARG A 429 -17.82 -3.96 -11.86
C ARG A 429 -18.08 -4.61 -10.53
N THR A 430 -18.16 -3.78 -9.50
CA THR A 430 -18.55 -4.23 -8.19
C THR A 430 -20.07 -4.11 -8.07
N PRO A 431 -20.80 -5.22 -7.85
CA PRO A 431 -22.18 -5.13 -7.39
C PRO A 431 -22.17 -4.37 -6.06
N GLY A 432 -23.18 -3.53 -5.84
CA GLY A 432 -23.27 -2.71 -4.64
C GLY A 432 -23.88 -1.35 -4.88
N LEU A 433 -23.85 -0.82 -6.11
CA LEU A 433 -24.64 0.37 -6.38
C LEU A 433 -26.15 0.06 -6.26
N PRO A 434 -26.92 0.91 -5.58
CA PRO A 434 -28.34 0.71 -5.42
C PRO A 434 -29.05 0.83 -6.78
N PRO A 435 -30.02 -0.04 -7.08
CA PRO A 435 -30.80 0.10 -8.31
C PRO A 435 -31.65 1.38 -8.27
N VAL A 436 -31.99 1.90 -9.45
CA VAL A 436 -32.92 3.04 -9.56
C VAL A 436 -34.36 2.54 -9.33
N THR A 437 -34.74 2.40 -8.07
CA THR A 437 -36.07 1.97 -7.64
C THR A 437 -36.53 2.74 -6.39
N GLY A 438 -37.83 2.65 -6.07
CA GLY A 438 -38.38 3.27 -4.86
C GLY A 438 -38.17 4.78 -4.79
N ASP A 439 -37.54 5.25 -3.70
CA ASP A 439 -37.23 6.66 -3.46
C ASP A 439 -35.85 7.10 -4.02
N THR A 440 -35.18 6.26 -4.82
CA THR A 440 -34.03 6.66 -5.65
C THR A 440 -34.51 7.28 -6.95
N ALA A 441 -34.07 8.50 -7.27
CA ALA A 441 -34.40 9.19 -8.51
C ALA A 441 -33.45 8.79 -9.66
N LYS A 442 -32.14 8.80 -9.39
CA LYS A 442 -31.07 8.41 -10.31
C LYS A 442 -29.77 8.18 -9.56
N VAL A 443 -28.81 7.52 -10.21
CA VAL A 443 -27.44 7.36 -9.71
C VAL A 443 -26.48 7.94 -10.74
N LEU A 444 -25.63 8.88 -10.31
CA LEU A 444 -24.59 9.50 -11.15
C LEU A 444 -23.24 8.93 -10.74
N ILE A 445 -22.63 8.13 -11.60
CA ILE A 445 -21.32 7.54 -11.37
C ILE A 445 -20.28 8.48 -11.99
N VAL A 446 -19.34 8.96 -11.20
CA VAL A 446 -18.17 9.72 -11.65
C VAL A 446 -16.96 8.83 -11.47
N ASP A 447 -16.42 8.37 -12.59
CA ASP A 447 -15.27 7.47 -12.61
C ASP A 447 -13.95 8.25 -12.68
N ASP A 448 -12.86 7.56 -12.35
CA ASP A 448 -11.53 8.13 -12.24
C ASP A 448 -10.88 8.43 -13.59
N VAL A 449 -11.30 7.75 -14.64
CA VAL A 449 -10.92 7.99 -16.02
C VAL A 449 -12.09 7.77 -16.99
N THR A 450 -11.95 8.28 -18.22
CA THR A 450 -12.89 8.02 -19.33
C THR A 450 -12.35 7.02 -20.34
N VAL A 451 -11.20 6.41 -20.06
CA VAL A 451 -10.55 5.46 -20.98
C VAL A 451 -11.03 4.04 -20.68
N PRO A 452 -11.16 3.17 -21.70
CA PRO A 452 -11.43 1.76 -21.45
C PRO A 452 -10.30 1.12 -20.64
N ALA A 453 -10.65 0.15 -19.79
CA ALA A 453 -9.68 -0.65 -19.05
C ALA A 453 -8.66 -1.31 -20.00
N VAL A 454 -7.38 -1.19 -19.65
CA VAL A 454 -6.28 -1.79 -20.43
C VAL A 454 -6.16 -3.29 -20.15
N ARG A 455 -6.45 -3.72 -18.92
CA ARG A 455 -6.48 -5.13 -18.53
C ARG A 455 -7.67 -5.88 -19.14
N GLY A 456 -7.52 -7.19 -19.29
CA GLY A 456 -8.60 -8.07 -19.73
C GLY A 456 -9.72 -8.24 -18.70
N GLY A 457 -10.81 -8.89 -19.11
CA GLY A 457 -11.91 -9.30 -18.22
C GLY A 457 -12.72 -8.15 -17.62
N CYS A 458 -12.72 -6.99 -18.29
CA CYS A 458 -13.26 -5.74 -17.78
C CYS A 458 -14.21 -5.12 -18.82
N ASP A 459 -15.48 -5.52 -18.81
CA ASP A 459 -16.51 -4.92 -19.66
C ASP A 459 -17.10 -3.71 -18.91
N ASN A 460 -17.08 -2.51 -19.50
CA ASN A 460 -17.65 -1.28 -18.91
C ASN A 460 -18.95 -0.79 -19.60
N SER A 461 -19.51 -1.57 -20.54
CA SER A 461 -20.75 -1.23 -21.28
C SER A 461 -22.03 -1.00 -20.46
N GLY A 462 -22.11 -1.46 -19.21
CA GLY A 462 -23.33 -1.42 -18.39
C GLY A 462 -23.42 -0.26 -17.41
N TRP A 463 -22.52 0.71 -17.50
CA TRP A 463 -22.60 1.96 -16.76
C TRP A 463 -22.11 3.11 -17.64
N THR A 464 -22.32 4.35 -17.22
CA THR A 464 -21.89 5.54 -17.96
C THR A 464 -21.27 6.53 -16.99
N ASN A 465 -20.13 7.09 -17.38
CA ASN A 465 -19.51 8.15 -16.60
C ASN A 465 -20.32 9.45 -16.73
N SER A 466 -20.74 9.98 -15.60
CA SER A 466 -21.60 11.15 -15.44
C SER A 466 -20.83 12.32 -14.81
N GLY A 467 -19.52 12.43 -15.04
CA GLY A 467 -18.71 13.51 -14.50
C GLY A 467 -17.23 13.42 -14.85
N THR A 468 -16.42 14.09 -14.04
CA THR A 468 -14.96 14.10 -14.17
C THR A 468 -14.30 13.95 -12.81
N LEU A 469 -13.25 13.13 -12.74
CA LEU A 469 -12.19 13.25 -11.74
C LEU A 469 -11.08 14.15 -12.28
N SER A 470 -10.65 15.11 -11.46
CA SER A 470 -9.51 15.99 -11.77
C SER A 470 -8.52 16.00 -10.63
N PHE A 471 -7.24 16.19 -10.93
CA PHE A 471 -6.16 16.19 -9.94
C PHE A 471 -5.45 17.52 -9.90
N GLU A 472 -5.22 17.98 -8.67
CA GLU A 472 -4.39 19.12 -8.32
C GLU A 472 -3.20 18.67 -7.49
N PHE A 473 -2.03 19.23 -7.78
CA PHE A 473 -0.77 18.90 -7.13
C PHE A 473 -0.14 20.15 -6.55
N ALA A 474 0.42 20.05 -5.34
CA ALA A 474 1.25 21.11 -4.80
C ALA A 474 2.56 21.28 -5.61
N GLN A 475 3.07 22.51 -5.60
CA GLN A 475 4.37 22.86 -6.17
C GLN A 475 5.38 23.18 -5.09
N ASP A 476 6.66 22.95 -5.40
CA ASP A 476 7.74 23.58 -4.65
C ASP A 476 8.04 25.00 -5.16
N SER A 477 8.88 25.71 -4.43
CA SER A 477 9.34 27.08 -4.69
C SER A 477 10.11 27.23 -6.00
N ALA A 478 10.57 26.13 -6.60
CA ALA A 478 11.19 26.10 -7.94
C ALA A 478 10.17 25.79 -9.05
N GLY A 479 8.88 25.69 -8.74
CA GLY A 479 7.80 25.38 -9.68
C GLY A 479 7.70 23.91 -10.06
N ARG A 480 8.46 23.02 -9.41
CA ARG A 480 8.44 21.56 -9.67
C ARG A 480 7.24 20.93 -8.96
N VAL A 481 6.83 19.75 -9.41
CA VAL A 481 5.67 19.01 -8.88
C VAL A 481 6.08 17.63 -8.35
N PRO A 482 6.77 17.54 -7.19
CA PRO A 482 7.35 16.29 -6.70
C PRO A 482 6.30 15.20 -6.45
N ALA A 483 5.09 15.59 -6.06
CA ALA A 483 3.96 14.70 -5.79
C ALA A 483 3.64 13.74 -6.95
N ARG A 484 3.88 14.13 -8.22
CA ARG A 484 3.65 13.27 -9.39
C ARG A 484 4.56 12.03 -9.44
N ALA A 485 5.66 12.03 -8.70
CA ALA A 485 6.52 10.84 -8.58
C ALA A 485 5.98 9.78 -7.64
N ASP A 486 5.17 10.19 -6.66
CA ASP A 486 4.52 9.32 -5.68
C ASP A 486 3.10 8.94 -6.12
N PHE A 487 2.49 9.76 -6.97
CA PHE A 487 1.20 9.52 -7.61
C PHE A 487 1.32 8.56 -8.80
N GLN A 488 0.51 7.50 -8.80
CA GLN A 488 0.61 6.40 -9.76
C GLN A 488 -0.76 5.81 -10.10
N GLN A 489 -0.84 5.08 -11.22
CA GLN A 489 -2.04 4.32 -11.62
C GLN A 489 -1.84 2.80 -11.52
N LEU A 490 -2.95 2.09 -11.34
CA LEU A 490 -3.06 0.64 -11.37
C LEU A 490 -4.28 0.22 -12.21
N GLY A 491 -4.18 -0.89 -12.94
CA GLY A 491 -5.27 -1.48 -13.70
C GLY A 491 -6.11 -2.42 -12.86
N ASN A 492 -6.74 -1.89 -11.82
CA ASN A 492 -7.67 -2.57 -10.90
C ASN A 492 -8.68 -1.53 -10.41
N GLY A 493 -9.59 -1.88 -9.50
CA GLY A 493 -10.64 -0.96 -9.04
C GLY A 493 -11.92 -1.03 -9.88
N PHE A 494 -12.84 -0.08 -9.66
CA PHE A 494 -14.02 0.08 -10.49
C PHE A 494 -13.59 0.58 -11.88
N GLY A 495 -14.29 0.16 -12.92
CA GLY A 495 -13.89 0.51 -14.29
C GLY A 495 -12.57 -0.12 -14.76
N GLY A 496 -11.82 -0.81 -13.89
CA GLY A 496 -10.53 -1.41 -14.19
C GLY A 496 -9.36 -0.43 -14.21
N HIS A 497 -9.51 0.72 -13.55
CA HIS A 497 -8.49 1.74 -13.38
C HIS A 497 -8.62 2.37 -11.98
N GLU A 498 -7.49 2.63 -11.33
CA GLU A 498 -7.44 3.42 -10.09
C GLU A 498 -6.15 4.26 -10.06
N TRP A 499 -6.17 5.33 -9.27
CA TRP A 499 -5.01 6.14 -8.91
C TRP A 499 -4.66 5.97 -7.44
N PHE A 500 -3.38 6.03 -7.09
CA PHE A 500 -2.96 6.05 -5.69
C PHE A 500 -1.74 6.93 -5.46
N ALA A 501 -1.58 7.38 -4.22
CA ALA A 501 -0.40 8.06 -3.70
C ALA A 501 -0.21 7.63 -2.24
N TYR A 502 0.71 8.26 -1.52
CA TYR A 502 0.99 7.93 -0.12
C TYR A 502 0.61 9.07 0.82
N THR A 503 0.04 8.70 1.96
CA THR A 503 -0.45 9.65 2.97
C THR A 503 0.68 10.35 3.70
N ARG A 504 0.53 11.65 3.96
CA ARG A 504 1.56 12.49 4.60
C ARG A 504 0.93 13.51 5.55
N THR A 505 1.60 13.80 6.66
CA THR A 505 1.36 15.01 7.47
C THR A 505 2.11 16.20 6.88
N SER A 506 1.73 17.44 7.21
CA SER A 506 2.49 18.64 6.81
C SER A 506 3.96 18.55 7.24
N ALA A 507 4.22 18.08 8.47
CA ALA A 507 5.58 17.87 8.98
C ALA A 507 6.40 16.82 8.20
N ARG A 508 5.75 15.97 7.40
CA ARG A 508 6.36 14.88 6.62
C ARG A 508 6.22 15.11 5.11
N ASN A 509 6.54 16.33 4.67
CA ASN A 509 6.46 16.82 3.29
C ASN A 509 5.05 16.93 2.71
N GLY A 510 4.00 16.89 3.54
CA GLY A 510 2.62 16.98 3.08
C GLY A 510 2.38 18.22 2.20
N ASP A 511 2.99 19.36 2.53
CA ASP A 511 2.74 20.62 1.82
C ASP A 511 3.21 20.62 0.35
N VAL A 512 4.23 19.84 0.00
CA VAL A 512 4.80 19.74 -1.36
C VAL A 512 4.48 18.42 -2.08
N MET A 513 4.14 17.37 -1.32
CA MET A 513 3.73 16.08 -1.85
C MET A 513 2.20 15.94 -1.90
N ARG A 514 1.46 17.01 -1.63
CA ARG A 514 -0.01 17.02 -1.65
C ARG A 514 -0.53 16.75 -3.05
N VAL A 515 -1.45 15.79 -3.11
CA VAL A 515 -2.33 15.49 -4.24
C VAL A 515 -3.76 15.63 -3.74
N THR A 516 -4.60 16.29 -4.53
CA THR A 516 -6.05 16.35 -4.30
C THR A 516 -6.77 15.92 -5.57
N GLY A 517 -7.48 14.80 -5.48
CA GLY A 517 -8.41 14.35 -6.52
C GLY A 517 -9.81 14.89 -6.22
N THR A 518 -10.52 15.42 -7.22
CA THR A 518 -11.88 15.96 -7.08
C THR A 518 -12.81 15.36 -8.15
N TRP A 519 -13.84 14.64 -7.69
CA TRP A 519 -14.95 14.15 -8.49
C TRP A 519 -16.05 15.20 -8.58
N LYS A 520 -16.51 15.47 -9.80
CA LYS A 520 -17.56 16.45 -10.09
C LYS A 520 -18.55 15.90 -11.12
N PRO A 521 -19.84 15.74 -10.77
CA PRO A 521 -20.87 15.36 -11.73
C PRO A 521 -21.05 16.36 -12.88
N ASN A 522 -21.51 15.88 -14.03
CA ASN A 522 -21.77 16.67 -15.23
C ASN A 522 -23.11 17.44 -15.17
N GLU A 523 -23.86 17.32 -14.08
CA GLU A 523 -25.09 18.08 -13.82
C GLU A 523 -25.19 18.58 -12.36
N ASP A 524 -26.08 19.53 -12.13
CA ASP A 524 -26.40 20.04 -10.79
C ASP A 524 -27.34 19.04 -10.06
N VAL A 525 -27.18 18.97 -8.74
CA VAL A 525 -28.08 18.23 -7.85
C VAL A 525 -28.66 19.24 -6.87
N ASN A 526 -29.98 19.44 -6.95
CA ASN A 526 -30.74 20.32 -6.06
C ASN A 526 -31.70 19.48 -5.21
N ALA A 527 -31.13 18.47 -4.54
CA ALA A 527 -31.85 17.44 -3.81
C ALA A 527 -30.92 16.78 -2.78
N TRP A 528 -31.50 15.98 -1.90
CA TRP A 528 -30.74 15.05 -1.07
C TRP A 528 -30.09 13.98 -1.95
N ALA A 529 -28.81 13.70 -1.74
CA ALA A 529 -28.16 12.58 -2.38
C ALA A 529 -27.18 11.87 -1.44
N ARG A 530 -27.16 10.54 -1.52
CA ARG A 530 -26.12 9.73 -0.90
C ARG A 530 -24.86 9.79 -1.74
N VAL A 531 -23.72 9.99 -1.10
CA VAL A 531 -22.40 9.85 -1.70
C VAL A 531 -21.86 8.47 -1.36
N LEU A 532 -21.60 7.66 -2.38
CA LEU A 532 -20.91 6.37 -2.26
C LEU A 532 -19.53 6.51 -2.88
N VAL A 533 -18.50 6.04 -2.19
CA VAL A 533 -17.11 6.03 -2.71
C VAL A 533 -16.71 4.59 -3.01
N HIS A 534 -16.07 4.35 -4.15
CA HIS A 534 -15.48 3.06 -4.44
C HIS A 534 -14.09 3.00 -3.81
N ILE A 535 -13.85 1.96 -3.02
CA ILE A 535 -12.54 1.70 -2.41
C ILE A 535 -11.99 0.42 -3.03
N PRO A 536 -10.83 0.50 -3.70
CA PRO A 536 -10.21 -0.66 -4.31
C PRO A 536 -9.54 -1.55 -3.26
N LYS A 537 -9.40 -2.83 -3.58
CA LYS A 537 -8.73 -3.81 -2.71
C LYS A 537 -7.27 -3.46 -2.44
N ARG A 538 -6.61 -2.84 -3.43
CA ARG A 538 -5.16 -2.61 -3.43
C ARG A 538 -4.89 -1.13 -3.35
N ARG A 539 -3.74 -0.77 -2.78
CA ARG A 539 -3.27 0.63 -2.66
C ARG A 539 -4.25 1.60 -1.98
N ALA A 540 -5.19 1.07 -1.19
CA ALA A 540 -6.06 1.78 -0.27
C ALA A 540 -5.77 1.28 1.16
N GLU A 541 -4.89 1.96 1.87
CA GLU A 541 -4.22 1.40 3.06
C GLU A 541 -4.32 2.30 4.30
N THR A 542 -4.67 3.58 4.13
CA THR A 542 -4.88 4.51 5.24
C THR A 542 -6.19 4.20 5.98
N GLN A 543 -6.20 4.44 7.29
CA GLN A 543 -7.37 4.23 8.14
C GLN A 543 -8.18 5.51 8.36
N GLN A 544 -7.74 6.63 7.80
CA GLN A 544 -8.34 7.96 7.99
C GLN A 544 -8.26 8.80 6.71
N ALA A 545 -8.82 8.29 5.62
CA ALA A 545 -8.90 9.01 4.34
C ALA A 545 -9.86 10.22 4.47
N PRO A 546 -9.40 11.47 4.28
CA PRO A 546 -10.22 12.67 4.46
C PRO A 546 -10.95 13.06 3.17
N TYR A 547 -12.23 12.73 3.07
CA TYR A 547 -13.07 13.16 1.96
C TYR A 547 -13.81 14.45 2.31
N THR A 548 -13.71 15.48 1.47
CA THR A 548 -14.46 16.73 1.62
C THR A 548 -15.54 16.84 0.55
N VAL A 549 -16.80 16.93 0.98
CA VAL A 549 -18.00 17.03 0.15
C VAL A 549 -18.43 18.49 0.04
N GLY A 550 -18.36 19.06 -1.17
CA GLY A 550 -18.89 20.38 -1.49
C GLY A 550 -20.35 20.32 -1.89
N LEU A 551 -21.20 21.08 -1.18
CA LEU A 551 -22.67 21.03 -1.31
C LEU A 551 -23.24 21.82 -2.50
N GLY A 552 -22.39 22.46 -3.30
CA GLY A 552 -22.78 23.28 -4.47
C GLY A 552 -23.18 24.71 -4.15
N ASN A 553 -23.28 25.08 -2.87
CA ASN A 553 -23.68 26.41 -2.37
C ASN A 553 -22.57 27.14 -1.59
N GLY A 554 -21.31 26.70 -1.73
CA GLY A 554 -20.16 27.21 -0.99
C GLY A 554 -19.93 26.55 0.38
N ARG A 555 -20.86 25.72 0.89
CA ARG A 555 -20.65 24.90 2.08
C ARG A 555 -19.89 23.62 1.74
N GLN A 556 -19.08 23.16 2.69
CA GLN A 556 -18.33 21.91 2.60
C GLN A 556 -18.45 21.14 3.92
N GLU A 557 -18.37 19.83 3.83
CA GLU A 557 -18.32 18.92 4.98
C GLU A 557 -17.25 17.86 4.77
N THR A 558 -16.48 17.51 5.80
CA THR A 558 -15.42 16.49 5.72
C THR A 558 -15.85 15.22 6.44
N ARG A 559 -15.43 14.07 5.90
CA ARG A 559 -15.65 12.73 6.46
C ARG A 559 -14.35 11.94 6.42
N TYR A 560 -13.96 11.36 7.54
CA TYR A 560 -12.83 10.44 7.62
C TYR A 560 -13.30 9.00 7.48
N LEU A 561 -12.80 8.29 6.47
CA LEU A 561 -13.19 6.92 6.19
C LEU A 561 -11.96 6.01 6.12
N ASN A 562 -12.06 4.83 6.75
CA ASN A 562 -11.03 3.81 6.67
C ASN A 562 -11.04 3.16 5.27
N GLN A 563 -9.93 3.29 4.54
CA GLN A 563 -9.71 2.72 3.21
C GLN A 563 -9.04 1.34 3.26
N SER A 564 -8.46 0.94 4.40
CA SER A 564 -7.73 -0.32 4.60
C SER A 564 -8.64 -1.56 4.67
N ARG A 565 -9.49 -1.75 3.67
CA ARG A 565 -10.57 -2.75 3.65
C ARG A 565 -10.21 -4.07 3.00
N GLU A 566 -9.11 -4.10 2.23
CA GLU A 566 -8.64 -5.25 1.47
C GLU A 566 -9.71 -5.90 0.56
N GLN A 567 -10.69 -5.09 0.16
CA GLN A 567 -11.82 -5.50 -0.67
C GLN A 567 -12.11 -4.41 -1.70
N ASN A 568 -12.62 -4.85 -2.86
CA ASN A 568 -13.07 -3.97 -3.92
C ASN A 568 -14.58 -3.73 -3.73
N GLY A 569 -15.01 -2.51 -3.44
CA GLY A 569 -16.44 -2.26 -3.17
C GLY A 569 -16.85 -0.81 -2.95
N TRP A 570 -18.17 -0.59 -2.89
CA TRP A 570 -18.80 0.72 -2.64
C TRP A 570 -19.09 0.91 -1.16
N TYR A 571 -18.81 2.11 -0.63
CA TYR A 571 -18.99 2.45 0.78
C TYR A 571 -19.70 3.79 0.95
N ASN A 572 -20.57 3.87 1.95
CA ASN A 572 -21.33 5.09 2.26
C ASN A 572 -20.42 6.16 2.88
N LEU A 573 -20.40 7.35 2.29
CA LEU A 573 -19.78 8.53 2.87
C LEU A 573 -20.78 9.38 3.66
N GLY A 574 -22.07 9.28 3.33
CA GLY A 574 -23.15 10.04 3.97
C GLY A 574 -24.19 10.54 2.98
N VAL A 575 -25.26 11.15 3.49
CA VAL A 575 -26.33 11.76 2.70
C VAL A 575 -26.37 13.28 2.91
N PHE A 576 -26.32 14.03 1.82
CA PHE A 576 -26.11 15.48 1.86
C PHE A 576 -27.20 16.26 1.09
N PRO A 577 -27.59 17.46 1.57
CA PRO A 577 -28.56 18.32 0.89
C PRO A 577 -27.86 19.20 -0.16
N PHE A 578 -27.61 18.66 -1.35
CA PHE A 578 -26.97 19.43 -2.43
C PHE A 578 -27.89 20.54 -2.96
N ALA A 579 -27.28 21.70 -3.22
CA ALA A 579 -27.92 22.88 -3.78
C ALA A 579 -27.00 23.53 -4.81
N GLY A 580 -26.81 22.83 -5.93
CA GLY A 580 -25.95 23.25 -7.03
C GLY A 580 -25.12 22.09 -7.55
N ARG A 581 -23.88 22.37 -7.96
CA ARG A 581 -22.98 21.36 -8.49
C ARG A 581 -22.23 20.63 -7.36
N PRO A 582 -22.50 19.35 -7.09
CA PRO A 582 -21.76 18.61 -6.06
C PRO A 582 -20.28 18.48 -6.40
N GLN A 583 -19.45 18.38 -5.38
CA GLN A 583 -18.05 17.99 -5.50
C GLN A 583 -17.68 17.06 -4.36
N VAL A 584 -16.87 16.05 -4.63
CA VAL A 584 -16.20 15.26 -3.58
C VAL A 584 -14.72 15.36 -3.87
N SER A 585 -13.93 15.71 -2.86
CA SER A 585 -12.47 15.79 -2.98
C SER A 585 -11.81 14.90 -1.94
N LEU A 586 -10.67 14.32 -2.28
CA LEU A 586 -9.86 13.48 -1.41
C LEU A 586 -8.40 13.92 -1.55
N THR A 587 -7.75 14.18 -0.41
CA THR A 587 -6.33 14.53 -0.36
C THR A 587 -5.51 13.45 0.33
N ASN A 588 -4.24 13.28 -0.06
CA ASN A 588 -3.31 12.42 0.66
C ASN A 588 -2.72 13.07 1.93
N VAL A 589 -3.15 14.27 2.30
CA VAL A 589 -2.70 14.90 3.55
C VAL A 589 -3.67 14.55 4.69
N ASN A 590 -3.18 13.85 5.71
CA ASN A 590 -3.96 13.47 6.89
C ASN A 590 -3.10 13.54 8.17
N LEU A 591 -3.67 13.13 9.31
CA LEU A 591 -3.03 13.29 10.62
C LEU A 591 -1.95 12.22 10.90
N GLU A 592 -1.98 11.04 10.27
CA GLU A 592 -1.01 9.96 10.53
C GLU A 592 0.11 9.80 9.49
N GLY A 593 -0.05 10.42 8.33
CA GLY A 593 0.70 10.05 7.14
C GLY A 593 2.21 10.28 7.27
N ASP A 594 2.99 9.28 6.86
CA ASP A 594 4.45 9.32 6.82
C ASP A 594 5.08 9.03 5.46
N GLY A 595 4.25 8.80 4.44
CA GLY A 595 4.64 8.40 3.10
C GLY A 595 4.72 6.88 2.89
N SER A 596 4.19 6.06 3.81
CA SER A 596 4.21 4.59 3.68
C SER A 596 2.85 3.94 3.43
N ALA A 597 1.75 4.48 3.97
CA ALA A 597 0.40 3.99 3.70
C ALA A 597 -0.19 4.67 2.46
N ALA A 598 -0.61 3.88 1.49
CA ALA A 598 -1.27 4.35 0.29
C ALA A 598 -2.71 4.84 0.55
N ILE A 599 -3.13 5.78 -0.28
CA ILE A 599 -4.50 6.29 -0.37
C ILE A 599 -4.89 6.25 -1.85
N SER A 600 -6.10 5.77 -2.13
CA SER A 600 -6.57 5.52 -3.50
C SER A 600 -7.72 6.44 -3.90
N TRP A 601 -7.76 6.77 -5.20
CA TRP A 601 -8.85 7.44 -5.90
C TRP A 601 -9.32 6.52 -7.03
N ASP A 602 -10.62 6.23 -7.01
CA ASP A 602 -11.30 5.40 -8.00
C ASP A 602 -12.62 6.12 -8.34
N ALA A 603 -13.79 5.51 -8.20
CA ALA A 603 -15.07 6.12 -8.53
C ALA A 603 -15.85 6.72 -7.33
N VAL A 604 -16.74 7.67 -7.62
CA VAL A 604 -17.75 8.19 -6.69
C VAL A 604 -19.13 8.11 -7.34
N ALA A 605 -20.15 7.67 -6.61
CA ALA A 605 -21.53 7.66 -7.06
C ALA A 605 -22.42 8.57 -6.21
N PHE A 606 -23.26 9.36 -6.87
CA PHE A 606 -24.29 10.19 -6.25
C PHE A 606 -25.65 9.55 -6.49
N GLN A 607 -26.19 8.90 -5.46
CA GLN A 607 -27.55 8.39 -5.50
C GLN A 607 -28.51 9.51 -5.08
N VAL A 608 -29.12 10.16 -6.08
CA VAL A 608 -30.06 11.25 -5.88
C VAL A 608 -31.37 10.68 -5.35
N LEU A 609 -31.82 11.20 -4.21
CA LEU A 609 -33.01 10.75 -3.49
C LEU A 609 -34.19 11.66 -3.79
N LYS A 610 -35.40 11.10 -3.81
CA LYS A 610 -36.65 11.86 -3.99
C LYS A 610 -37.02 12.69 -2.75
N LYS A 611 -36.48 12.33 -1.58
CA LYS A 611 -36.80 12.90 -0.27
C LYS A 611 -35.58 12.86 0.63
N ARG A 612 -35.62 13.65 1.70
CA ARG A 612 -34.69 13.53 2.83
C ARG A 612 -34.83 12.13 3.46
N PRO A 613 -33.72 11.45 3.83
CA PRO A 613 -33.78 10.27 4.68
C PRO A 613 -34.56 10.56 5.96
N LYS A 614 -35.39 9.60 6.38
CA LYS A 614 -36.12 9.72 7.65
C LYS A 614 -35.17 9.61 8.84
N HIS A 615 -34.10 8.82 8.70
CA HIS A 615 -33.18 8.49 9.78
C HIS A 615 -31.74 8.86 9.41
N PHE A 616 -31.07 9.58 10.30
CA PHE A 616 -29.62 9.82 10.27
C PHE A 616 -29.06 9.31 11.59
N VAL A 617 -28.45 8.13 11.56
CA VAL A 617 -28.05 7.38 12.75
C VAL A 617 -26.54 7.28 12.84
N VAL A 618 -25.99 7.65 13.99
CA VAL A 618 -24.56 7.50 14.29
C VAL A 618 -24.40 6.52 15.45
N ALA A 619 -23.68 5.44 15.21
CA ALA A 619 -23.26 4.48 16.22
C ALA A 619 -21.79 4.73 16.59
N MET A 620 -21.55 5.09 17.85
CA MET A 620 -20.23 5.49 18.35
C MET A 620 -20.01 4.95 19.77
N GLY A 621 -18.83 5.12 20.34
CA GLY A 621 -18.47 4.60 21.66
C GLY A 621 -17.51 3.41 21.60
N ASP A 622 -17.60 2.55 22.61
CA ASP A 622 -16.62 1.50 22.89
C ASP A 622 -16.95 0.14 22.27
N SER A 623 -16.35 -0.92 22.84
CA SER A 623 -16.45 -2.31 22.42
C SER A 623 -17.86 -2.89 22.48
N ILE A 624 -18.73 -2.41 23.37
CA ILE A 624 -20.11 -2.88 23.43
C ILE A 624 -20.90 -2.36 22.23
N THR A 625 -20.66 -1.11 21.82
CA THR A 625 -21.29 -0.55 20.60
C THR A 625 -20.65 -1.09 19.33
N SER A 626 -19.32 -1.27 19.29
CA SER A 626 -18.68 -1.90 18.14
C SER A 626 -19.13 -3.35 17.95
N GLY A 627 -19.49 -4.05 19.03
CA GLY A 627 -19.92 -5.44 18.98
C GLY A 627 -18.77 -6.43 19.11
N GLU A 628 -17.70 -6.07 19.82
CA GLU A 628 -16.70 -7.00 20.31
C GLU A 628 -17.38 -8.21 20.99
N GLY A 629 -16.85 -9.41 20.80
CA GLY A 629 -17.45 -10.65 21.30
C GLY A 629 -18.54 -11.25 20.43
N VAL A 630 -19.15 -10.48 19.52
CA VAL A 630 -20.24 -10.95 18.66
C VAL A 630 -19.71 -11.74 17.44
N GLY A 631 -18.51 -11.41 16.97
CA GLY A 631 -17.93 -11.95 15.73
C GLY A 631 -18.43 -11.24 14.47
N ASN A 632 -18.17 -11.79 13.28
CA ASN A 632 -18.59 -11.23 11.98
C ASN A 632 -18.15 -9.76 11.80
N TYR A 633 -16.89 -9.47 12.11
CA TYR A 633 -16.33 -8.13 12.09
C TYR A 633 -16.14 -7.60 10.67
N LEU A 634 -16.29 -6.28 10.52
CA LEU A 634 -15.88 -5.54 9.34
C LEU A 634 -14.35 -5.66 9.19
N PRO A 635 -13.84 -6.20 8.06
CA PRO A 635 -12.43 -6.56 7.93
C PRO A 635 -11.45 -5.39 8.16
N GLU A 636 -11.84 -4.17 7.79
CA GLU A 636 -11.00 -2.98 7.99
C GLU A 636 -10.83 -2.57 9.46
N THR A 637 -11.60 -3.20 10.35
CA THR A 637 -11.63 -2.92 11.79
C THR A 637 -11.11 -4.08 12.62
N ASP A 638 -10.75 -5.19 11.99
CA ASP A 638 -10.23 -6.42 12.62
C ASP A 638 -9.00 -6.90 11.85
N PHE A 639 -7.97 -6.06 11.84
CA PHE A 639 -6.73 -6.22 11.07
C PHE A 639 -5.60 -6.78 11.93
N GLU A 640 -4.67 -7.53 11.33
CA GLU A 640 -3.69 -8.37 12.05
C GLU A 640 -2.85 -7.61 13.11
N TYR A 641 -2.84 -8.16 14.34
CA TYR A 641 -1.98 -7.73 15.44
C TYR A 641 -0.48 -7.87 15.11
N ARG A 642 0.35 -6.98 15.67
CA ARG A 642 1.79 -6.81 15.36
C ARG A 642 2.10 -6.37 13.93
N THR A 643 1.14 -5.78 13.23
CA THR A 643 1.38 -5.15 11.93
C THR A 643 1.33 -3.63 12.05
N PRO A 644 2.03 -2.89 11.17
CA PRO A 644 1.89 -1.44 10.99
C PRO A 644 0.44 -0.91 10.88
N ARG A 645 -0.49 -1.76 10.45
CA ARG A 645 -1.90 -1.44 10.20
C ARG A 645 -2.85 -2.12 11.19
N TRP A 646 -2.34 -2.57 12.33
CA TRP A 646 -3.19 -3.17 13.36
C TRP A 646 -4.38 -2.26 13.67
N ASN A 647 -5.59 -2.80 13.53
CA ASN A 647 -6.83 -2.14 13.87
C ASN A 647 -7.71 -3.19 14.53
N ALA A 648 -8.07 -2.96 15.79
CA ALA A 648 -8.98 -3.81 16.51
C ALA A 648 -10.16 -3.02 17.07
N CYS A 649 -10.71 -2.09 16.27
CA CYS A 649 -12.00 -1.47 16.59
C CYS A 649 -13.15 -2.49 16.58
N ARG A 650 -13.02 -3.55 15.77
CA ARG A 650 -13.87 -4.74 15.69
C ARG A 650 -15.35 -4.42 15.62
N ARG A 651 -15.74 -3.63 14.63
CA ARG A 651 -17.14 -3.31 14.35
C ARG A 651 -17.83 -4.52 13.72
N SER A 652 -18.74 -5.14 14.46
CA SER A 652 -19.48 -6.32 14.02
C SER A 652 -20.63 -5.94 13.09
N LYS A 653 -20.79 -6.70 11.99
CA LYS A 653 -22.01 -6.62 11.16
C LYS A 653 -23.27 -7.02 11.93
N ASP A 654 -23.09 -7.75 13.03
CA ASP A 654 -24.13 -8.24 13.93
C ASP A 654 -24.19 -7.41 15.24
N ALA A 655 -23.57 -6.23 15.31
CA ALA A 655 -23.65 -5.35 16.49
C ALA A 655 -25.11 -4.97 16.82
N TRP A 656 -25.42 -4.71 18.10
CA TRP A 656 -26.79 -4.50 18.55
C TRP A 656 -27.50 -3.36 17.81
N ILE A 657 -26.83 -2.24 17.54
CA ILE A 657 -27.40 -1.13 16.80
C ILE A 657 -27.79 -1.52 15.37
N ARG A 658 -27.06 -2.46 14.76
CA ARG A 658 -27.38 -3.00 13.44
C ARG A 658 -28.52 -4.01 13.47
N GLN A 659 -28.77 -4.65 14.61
CA GLN A 659 -29.92 -5.55 14.82
C GLN A 659 -31.20 -4.80 15.22
N SER A 660 -31.10 -3.55 15.67
CA SER A 660 -32.24 -2.73 16.09
C SER A 660 -33.18 -2.36 14.94
N VAL A 661 -34.47 -2.29 15.25
CA VAL A 661 -35.52 -1.84 14.32
C VAL A 661 -36.03 -0.47 14.76
N LEU A 662 -35.73 0.54 13.95
CA LEU A 662 -36.13 1.92 14.23
C LEU A 662 -37.67 2.06 14.22
N PRO A 663 -38.25 2.88 15.12
CA PRO A 663 -39.68 3.17 15.12
C PRO A 663 -40.28 3.53 13.74
N GLY A 664 -41.29 2.76 13.35
CA GLY A 664 -42.00 2.90 12.08
C GLY A 664 -41.36 2.14 10.90
N GLU A 665 -40.25 1.44 11.13
CA GLU A 665 -39.62 0.55 10.15
C GLU A 665 -39.89 -0.93 10.48
N THR A 666 -39.71 -1.81 9.50
CA THR A 666 -39.80 -3.27 9.65
C THR A 666 -38.48 -3.98 9.43
N GLN A 667 -37.51 -3.29 8.85
CA GLN A 667 -36.15 -3.78 8.61
C GLN A 667 -35.22 -3.21 9.68
N THR A 668 -34.18 -3.97 9.99
CA THR A 668 -33.13 -3.56 10.91
C THR A 668 -32.27 -2.44 10.32
N VAL A 669 -31.58 -1.68 11.15
CA VAL A 669 -30.59 -0.68 10.71
C VAL A 669 -29.53 -1.31 9.81
N GLY A 670 -29.07 -2.53 10.11
CA GLY A 670 -28.08 -3.25 9.32
C GLY A 670 -28.58 -3.59 7.91
N GLU A 671 -29.81 -4.10 7.79
CA GLU A 671 -30.42 -4.41 6.48
C GLU A 671 -30.62 -3.15 5.62
N LEU A 672 -31.05 -2.05 6.25
CA LEU A 672 -31.20 -0.76 5.56
C LEU A 672 -29.85 -0.18 5.12
N ALA A 673 -28.83 -0.27 5.97
CA ALA A 673 -27.49 0.23 5.67
C ALA A 673 -26.83 -0.56 4.53
N ASP A 674 -26.89 -1.90 4.59
CA ASP A 674 -26.24 -2.78 3.62
C ASP A 674 -26.90 -2.74 2.22
N SER A 675 -28.17 -2.33 2.15
CA SER A 675 -28.90 -2.13 0.90
C SER A 675 -28.83 -0.70 0.37
N PHE A 676 -28.13 0.21 1.06
CA PHE A 676 -28.15 1.65 0.80
C PHE A 676 -29.59 2.18 0.66
N ASP A 677 -30.45 1.84 1.62
CA ASP A 677 -31.86 2.20 1.58
C ASP A 677 -32.05 3.74 1.68
N PRO A 678 -32.84 4.38 0.79
CA PRO A 678 -33.07 5.83 0.81
C PRO A 678 -33.58 6.42 2.14
N ARG A 679 -34.13 5.59 3.04
CA ARG A 679 -34.67 6.04 4.33
C ARG A 679 -33.61 6.30 5.40
N LEU A 680 -32.40 5.76 5.26
CA LEU A 680 -31.38 5.74 6.30
C LEU A 680 -30.03 6.31 5.82
N ASP A 681 -29.48 7.28 6.53
CA ASP A 681 -28.04 7.51 6.57
C ASP A 681 -27.47 6.90 7.86
N PHE A 682 -26.45 6.04 7.74
CA PHE A 682 -25.86 5.34 8.87
C PHE A 682 -24.34 5.45 8.86
N ALA A 683 -23.79 5.86 10.00
CA ALA A 683 -22.36 5.89 10.27
C ALA A 683 -22.04 5.02 11.49
N PHE A 684 -20.99 4.21 11.37
CA PHE A 684 -20.56 3.30 12.43
C PHE A 684 -19.08 3.52 12.73
N VAL A 685 -18.81 4.26 13.81
CA VAL A 685 -17.46 4.74 14.19
C VAL A 685 -17.00 4.22 15.55
N ALA A 686 -17.84 3.43 16.24
CA ALA A 686 -17.47 2.81 17.51
C ALA A 686 -16.19 1.96 17.38
N CYS A 687 -15.41 1.88 18.46
CA CYS A 687 -14.13 1.20 18.46
C CYS A 687 -13.90 0.48 19.79
N SER A 688 -13.57 -0.81 19.73
CA SER A 688 -13.23 -1.62 20.90
C SER A 688 -12.03 -1.03 21.64
N GLY A 689 -12.18 -0.87 22.96
CA GLY A 689 -11.22 -0.20 23.85
C GLY A 689 -11.40 1.31 23.98
N ALA A 690 -12.38 1.94 23.31
CA ALA A 690 -12.51 3.41 23.32
C ALA A 690 -12.83 3.95 24.72
N THR A 691 -12.04 4.93 25.13
CA THR A 691 -12.28 5.83 26.26
C THR A 691 -12.94 7.12 25.76
N THR A 692 -13.34 7.99 26.68
CA THR A 692 -13.82 9.35 26.32
C THR A 692 -12.78 10.14 25.50
N ARG A 693 -11.49 9.93 25.74
CA ARG A 693 -10.41 10.60 24.98
C ARG A 693 -10.26 10.13 23.55
N ASP A 694 -10.50 8.84 23.30
CA ASP A 694 -10.49 8.29 21.94
C ASP A 694 -11.60 8.87 21.06
N MET A 695 -12.64 9.40 21.71
CA MET A 695 -13.74 10.05 21.05
C MET A 695 -13.45 11.52 20.70
N THR A 696 -12.66 12.23 21.51
CA THR A 696 -12.52 13.70 21.43
C THR A 696 -11.14 14.18 20.96
N VAL A 697 -10.06 13.49 21.30
CA VAL A 697 -8.70 14.00 21.05
C VAL A 697 -8.37 13.88 19.56
N PRO A 698 -8.10 14.95 18.79
CA PRO A 698 -7.96 14.84 17.33
C PRO A 698 -6.76 14.03 16.86
N GLN A 699 -5.66 13.96 17.62
CA GLN A 699 -4.50 13.15 17.28
C GLN A 699 -3.65 12.80 18.50
N TYR A 700 -3.34 11.51 18.66
CA TYR A 700 -2.41 11.08 19.70
C TYR A 700 -0.93 11.21 19.30
N GLN A 701 -0.08 11.39 20.31
CA GLN A 701 1.36 11.46 20.12
C GLN A 701 1.93 10.19 19.47
N TYR A 702 1.41 8.99 19.76
CA TYR A 702 1.93 7.76 19.14
C TYR A 702 1.66 7.70 17.62
N MET A 703 0.56 8.31 17.15
CA MET A 703 0.23 8.35 15.72
C MET A 703 1.21 9.20 14.91
N THR A 704 2.02 10.04 15.58
CA THR A 704 3.10 10.82 14.95
C THR A 704 4.32 9.96 14.58
N GLN A 705 4.39 8.71 15.05
CA GLN A 705 5.48 7.78 14.73
C GLN A 705 5.26 7.14 13.35
N PRO A 706 6.34 6.76 12.63
CA PRO A 706 6.21 6.12 11.33
C PRO A 706 5.30 4.88 11.40
N ILE A 707 4.43 4.69 10.42
CA ILE A 707 3.53 3.54 10.31
C ILE A 707 4.35 2.25 10.33
N SER A 708 5.50 2.22 9.65
CA SER A 708 6.43 1.07 9.64
C SER A 708 7.13 0.80 10.97
N ALA A 709 7.17 1.77 11.89
CA ALA A 709 7.75 1.57 13.20
C ALA A 709 6.72 0.86 14.08
N TRP A 710 6.60 -0.46 13.93
CA TRP A 710 5.92 -1.26 14.95
C TRP A 710 6.80 -1.27 16.21
N SER A 711 6.63 -0.27 17.07
CA SER A 711 6.91 -0.43 18.48
C SER A 711 5.62 -0.86 19.16
N ASP A 712 5.73 -1.53 20.29
CA ASP A 712 4.64 -2.01 21.13
C ASP A 712 3.70 -0.85 21.57
N TYR A 713 2.82 -0.39 20.66
CA TYR A 713 1.81 0.64 20.94
C TYR A 713 0.55 0.03 21.55
N ARG A 714 0.60 -1.24 21.97
CA ARG A 714 -0.48 -1.84 22.77
C ARG A 714 -0.71 -0.97 24.01
N GLY A 715 -1.97 -0.75 24.35
CA GLY A 715 -2.40 0.26 25.33
C GLY A 715 -2.54 1.67 24.73
N ARG A 716 -1.48 2.25 24.15
CA ARG A 716 -1.57 3.62 23.58
C ARG A 716 -2.49 3.72 22.37
N ALA A 717 -2.56 2.67 21.57
CA ALA A 717 -3.38 2.60 20.37
C ALA A 717 -4.78 2.00 20.62
N GLU A 718 -5.07 1.54 21.83
CA GLU A 718 -6.38 0.96 22.17
C GLU A 718 -7.49 1.98 21.96
N GLY A 719 -8.68 1.52 21.56
CA GLY A 719 -9.85 2.39 21.45
C GLY A 719 -9.91 3.32 20.25
N ARG A 720 -8.83 3.40 19.47
CA ARG A 720 -8.79 4.24 18.26
C ARG A 720 -7.91 3.71 17.14
N PHE A 721 -6.81 3.06 17.50
CA PHE A 721 -5.78 2.56 16.58
C PHE A 721 -5.22 3.69 15.70
N ARG A 722 -5.54 3.68 14.41
CA ARG A 722 -5.09 4.69 13.46
C ARG A 722 -6.27 5.44 12.80
N GLU A 723 -7.49 5.19 13.30
CA GLU A 723 -8.70 5.90 12.85
C GLU A 723 -8.74 7.34 13.41
N ALA A 724 -9.57 8.19 12.79
CA ALA A 724 -9.87 9.51 13.34
C ALA A 724 -10.60 9.37 14.71
N ALA A 725 -10.53 10.40 15.55
CA ALA A 725 -11.35 10.42 16.76
C ALA A 725 -12.82 10.42 16.37
N GLN A 726 -13.67 9.78 17.19
CA GLN A 726 -15.03 9.50 16.76
C GLN A 726 -15.86 10.78 16.52
N LEU A 727 -15.66 11.85 17.30
CA LEU A 727 -16.31 13.15 17.05
C LEU A 727 -15.71 13.85 15.82
N GLU A 728 -14.39 13.80 15.66
CA GLU A 728 -13.65 14.40 14.54
C GLU A 728 -13.82 13.65 13.21
N SER A 729 -14.44 12.48 13.23
CA SER A 729 -14.70 11.67 12.03
C SER A 729 -15.65 12.37 11.04
N GLY A 730 -16.38 13.39 11.51
CA GLY A 730 -17.26 14.24 10.73
C GLY A 730 -18.66 13.68 10.49
N PHE A 731 -19.05 12.57 11.13
CA PHE A 731 -20.36 11.95 10.90
C PHE A 731 -21.50 12.53 11.76
N LEU A 732 -21.20 13.28 12.82
CA LEU A 732 -22.19 14.08 13.55
C LEU A 732 -22.38 15.42 12.84
N ASN A 733 -23.62 15.84 12.65
CA ASN A 733 -23.96 17.12 12.03
C ASN A 733 -25.42 17.48 12.29
N GLU A 734 -25.87 18.57 11.66
CA GLU A 734 -27.21 19.08 11.81
C GLU A 734 -28.31 18.19 11.16
N ASN A 735 -28.01 17.04 10.60
CA ASN A 735 -29.01 16.11 10.07
C ASN A 735 -29.20 14.89 10.96
N THR A 736 -28.30 14.64 11.90
CA THR A 736 -28.38 13.52 12.84
C THR A 736 -29.74 13.51 13.56
N THR A 737 -30.37 12.33 13.61
CA THR A 737 -31.63 12.09 14.32
C THR A 737 -31.42 11.19 15.53
N LEU A 738 -30.43 10.30 15.51
CA LEU A 738 -30.12 9.39 16.61
C LEU A 738 -28.62 9.21 16.74
N VAL A 739 -28.11 9.37 17.97
CA VAL A 739 -26.78 8.92 18.37
C VAL A 739 -26.96 7.83 19.40
N ALA A 740 -26.35 6.67 19.17
CA ALA A 740 -26.42 5.53 20.07
C ALA A 740 -25.00 5.12 20.45
N LEU A 741 -24.71 5.09 21.76
CA LEU A 741 -23.37 4.84 22.27
C LEU A 741 -23.30 4.14 23.62
N THR A 742 -22.18 3.48 23.87
CA THR A 742 -21.68 3.01 25.16
C THR A 742 -20.29 3.61 25.36
N VAL A 743 -20.00 4.16 26.53
CA VAL A 743 -18.69 4.74 26.86
C VAL A 743 -18.54 4.91 28.37
N GLY A 744 -17.31 4.83 28.87
CA GLY A 744 -16.96 5.06 30.27
C GLY A 744 -16.41 3.83 31.00
N ALA A 745 -16.72 2.59 30.60
CA ALA A 745 -16.19 1.41 31.28
C ALA A 745 -14.67 1.30 31.15
N ASN A 746 -14.11 1.57 29.96
CA ASN A 746 -12.66 1.58 29.75
C ASN A 746 -11.99 2.70 30.56
N ASP A 747 -12.62 3.87 30.67
CA ASP A 747 -12.13 4.98 31.50
C ASP A 747 -12.08 4.62 33.01
N THR A 748 -12.89 3.64 33.46
CA THR A 748 -12.87 3.10 34.84
C THR A 748 -11.97 1.89 35.03
N ASP A 749 -11.18 1.51 34.01
CA ASP A 749 -10.33 0.30 34.03
C ASP A 749 -11.16 -0.99 34.31
N TRP A 750 -12.35 -1.08 33.69
CA TRP A 750 -13.28 -2.18 33.97
C TRP A 750 -12.76 -3.56 33.55
N ASP A 751 -11.92 -3.62 32.51
CA ASP A 751 -11.20 -4.82 32.12
C ASP A 751 -10.17 -5.23 33.17
N GLY A 752 -9.46 -4.27 33.77
CA GLY A 752 -8.62 -4.48 34.96
C GLY A 752 -9.41 -5.02 36.15
N VAL A 753 -10.58 -4.44 36.44
CA VAL A 753 -11.49 -4.92 37.51
C VAL A 753 -11.93 -6.37 37.26
N ILE A 754 -12.31 -6.71 36.03
CA ILE A 754 -12.67 -8.08 35.65
C ILE A 754 -11.48 -9.03 35.83
N ALA A 755 -10.29 -8.62 35.38
CA ALA A 755 -9.08 -9.42 35.48
C ALA A 755 -8.71 -9.69 36.94
N ASP A 756 -8.75 -8.66 37.79
CA ASP A 756 -8.53 -8.77 39.22
C ASP A 756 -9.51 -9.74 39.87
N CYS A 757 -10.81 -9.61 39.56
CA CYS A 757 -11.86 -10.49 40.10
C CYS A 757 -11.79 -11.93 39.56
N HIS A 758 -11.17 -12.15 38.40
CA HIS A 758 -11.04 -13.48 37.81
C HIS A 758 -9.79 -14.21 38.33
N ILE A 759 -8.67 -13.50 38.48
CA ILE A 759 -7.37 -14.05 38.85
C ILE A 759 -7.21 -14.10 40.37
N PHE A 760 -7.73 -13.08 41.07
CA PHE A 760 -7.64 -12.92 42.52
C PHE A 760 -9.05 -12.80 43.13
N THR A 761 -9.14 -12.86 44.46
CA THR A 761 -10.38 -12.53 45.16
C THR A 761 -10.48 -11.00 45.30
N CYS A 762 -11.11 -10.35 44.33
CA CYS A 762 -11.31 -8.90 44.37
C CYS A 762 -12.23 -8.51 45.54
N GLY A 763 -11.98 -7.33 46.12
CA GLY A 763 -12.71 -6.86 47.31
C GLY A 763 -12.15 -7.32 48.66
N ASP A 764 -11.05 -8.09 48.69
CA ASP A 764 -10.33 -8.43 49.93
C ASP A 764 -9.68 -7.21 50.60
N VAL A 765 -9.39 -6.17 49.80
CA VAL A 765 -8.92 -4.88 50.29
C VAL A 765 -10.12 -4.02 50.72
N PRO A 766 -10.17 -3.50 51.96
CA PRO A 766 -11.34 -2.79 52.48
C PRO A 766 -11.79 -1.56 51.68
N THR A 767 -10.89 -0.93 50.90
CA THR A 767 -11.18 0.28 50.11
C THR A 767 -11.56 0.00 48.67
N TYR A 768 -11.43 -1.26 48.19
CA TYR A 768 -11.56 -1.58 46.76
C TYR A 768 -12.88 -1.09 46.16
N GLU A 769 -14.02 -1.41 46.78
CA GLU A 769 -15.33 -0.96 46.30
C GLU A 769 -15.52 0.55 46.42
N SER A 770 -14.99 1.21 47.46
CA SER A 770 -15.13 2.67 47.59
C SER A 770 -14.29 3.41 46.56
N ASP A 771 -13.10 2.91 46.27
CA ASP A 771 -12.17 3.50 45.29
C ASP A 771 -12.76 3.35 43.88
N LEU A 772 -13.25 2.15 43.53
CA LEU A 772 -13.94 1.92 42.25
C LEU A 772 -15.18 2.80 42.09
N ARG A 773 -15.98 3.00 43.14
CA ARG A 773 -17.15 3.91 43.09
C ARG A 773 -16.74 5.37 42.87
N ALA A 774 -15.66 5.83 43.52
CA ALA A 774 -15.14 7.16 43.32
C ALA A 774 -14.66 7.35 41.87
N GLU A 775 -13.99 6.33 41.32
CA GLU A 775 -13.53 6.32 39.93
C GLU A 775 -14.68 6.37 38.93
N ILE A 776 -15.73 5.57 39.15
CA ILE A 776 -16.97 5.61 38.36
C ILE A 776 -17.59 7.02 38.37
N LEU A 777 -17.73 7.64 39.55
CA LEU A 777 -18.28 9.00 39.66
C LEU A 777 -17.42 10.03 38.93
N ALA A 778 -16.09 9.93 39.06
CA ALA A 778 -15.15 10.79 38.36
C ALA A 778 -15.31 10.64 36.84
N THR A 779 -15.23 9.42 36.32
CA THR A 779 -15.41 9.12 34.90
C THR A 779 -16.74 9.62 34.35
N LEU A 780 -17.83 9.49 35.11
CA LEU A 780 -19.13 9.93 34.63
C LEU A 780 -19.27 11.46 34.60
N ASN A 781 -18.68 12.18 35.57
CA ASN A 781 -19.05 13.58 35.80
C ASN A 781 -17.90 14.60 35.85
N THR A 782 -16.70 14.21 36.26
CA THR A 782 -15.67 15.19 36.70
C THR A 782 -14.24 14.88 36.30
N ARG A 783 -13.97 13.75 35.64
CA ARG A 783 -12.62 13.37 35.19
C ARG A 783 -12.05 14.42 34.26
N VAL A 784 -10.78 14.74 34.50
CA VAL A 784 -9.95 15.64 33.71
C VAL A 784 -8.63 14.94 33.44
N GLU A 785 -8.20 14.94 32.19
CA GLU A 785 -6.92 14.38 31.77
C GLU A 785 -6.16 15.40 30.92
N ALA A 786 -4.88 15.58 31.20
CA ALA A 786 -4.03 16.58 30.54
C ALA A 786 -4.57 18.02 30.57
N GLY A 787 -5.50 18.33 31.48
CA GLY A 787 -6.12 19.66 31.62
C GLY A 787 -7.49 19.79 30.96
N ASP A 788 -7.91 18.79 30.18
CA ASP A 788 -9.18 18.80 29.46
C ASP A 788 -10.20 17.84 30.09
N PRO A 789 -11.51 18.15 30.04
CA PRO A 789 -12.55 17.22 30.45
C PRO A 789 -12.45 15.89 29.69
N ALA A 790 -12.41 14.79 30.43
CA ALA A 790 -12.36 13.43 29.91
C ALA A 790 -13.41 12.57 30.61
N ASN A 791 -14.65 13.06 30.63
CA ASN A 791 -15.76 12.41 31.33
C ASN A 791 -17.00 12.29 30.43
N VAL A 792 -17.87 11.34 30.76
CA VAL A 792 -19.05 11.00 29.95
C VAL A 792 -20.02 12.18 29.85
N ALA A 793 -20.22 12.94 30.93
CA ALA A 793 -21.12 14.10 30.91
C ALA A 793 -20.69 15.15 29.88
N HIS A 794 -19.40 15.50 29.84
CA HIS A 794 -18.84 16.42 28.86
C HIS A 794 -18.99 15.89 27.43
N LEU A 795 -18.62 14.65 27.19
CA LEU A 795 -18.74 14.01 25.87
C LEU A 795 -20.18 14.06 25.34
N LEU A 796 -21.18 13.79 26.19
CA LEU A 796 -22.59 13.89 25.78
C LEU A 796 -22.99 15.32 25.40
N GLN A 797 -22.42 16.34 26.04
CA GLN A 797 -22.64 17.74 25.67
C GLN A 797 -21.95 18.10 24.36
N GLU A 798 -20.74 17.59 24.11
CA GLU A 798 -20.08 17.79 22.81
C GLU A 798 -20.90 17.15 21.67
N ILE A 799 -21.50 15.98 21.89
CA ILE A 799 -22.40 15.36 20.91
C ILE A 799 -23.67 16.22 20.70
N GLU A 800 -24.23 16.85 21.74
CA GLU A 800 -25.34 17.82 21.59
C GLU A 800 -24.95 19.00 20.69
N ASP A 801 -23.73 19.51 20.86
CA ASP A 801 -23.21 20.65 20.12
C ASP A 801 -22.94 20.27 18.65
N GLU A 802 -22.28 19.13 18.39
CA GLU A 802 -22.02 18.62 17.04
C GLU A 802 -23.30 18.27 16.26
N THR A 803 -24.36 17.86 16.97
CA THR A 803 -25.68 17.62 16.36
C THR A 803 -26.53 18.89 16.23
N ASP A 804 -26.01 20.04 16.67
CA ASP A 804 -26.64 21.35 16.66
C ASP A 804 -27.98 21.38 17.45
N ASN A 805 -28.18 20.50 18.43
CA ASN A 805 -29.47 20.30 19.10
C ASN A 805 -30.02 21.55 19.81
N LYS A 806 -29.15 22.49 20.14
CA LYS A 806 -29.51 23.77 20.77
C LYS A 806 -30.05 24.80 19.77
N SER A 807 -29.89 24.57 18.46
CA SER A 807 -30.39 25.47 17.43
C SER A 807 -31.90 25.48 17.34
N THR A 808 -32.46 26.69 17.31
CA THR A 808 -33.91 26.92 17.23
C THR A 808 -34.49 26.62 15.84
N SER A 809 -33.64 26.43 14.80
CA SER A 809 -34.09 26.22 13.42
C SER A 809 -34.30 24.77 13.01
N ARG A 810 -33.91 23.77 13.84
CA ARG A 810 -33.95 22.34 13.45
C ARG A 810 -35.34 21.73 13.37
N GLY A 811 -36.32 22.26 14.10
CA GLY A 811 -37.66 21.67 14.22
C GLY A 811 -37.74 20.36 15.03
N LYS A 812 -36.79 19.42 14.87
CA LYS A 812 -36.64 18.20 15.69
C LYS A 812 -35.19 18.03 16.14
N LYS A 813 -34.99 17.64 17.39
CA LYS A 813 -33.68 17.35 17.97
C LYS A 813 -33.24 15.91 17.71
N ALA A 814 -31.94 15.70 17.58
CA ALA A 814 -31.31 14.39 17.61
C ALA A 814 -31.49 13.76 19.00
N LYS A 815 -31.88 12.49 19.06
CA LYS A 815 -31.95 11.74 20.32
C LYS A 815 -30.57 11.16 20.61
N ILE A 816 -29.99 11.47 21.76
CA ILE A 816 -28.70 10.92 22.18
C ILE A 816 -28.98 9.87 23.27
N VAL A 817 -28.63 8.61 22.99
CA VAL A 817 -28.96 7.47 23.84
C VAL A 817 -27.69 6.83 24.36
N LEU A 818 -27.37 7.05 25.63
CA LEU A 818 -26.34 6.31 26.34
C LEU A 818 -26.91 4.96 26.78
N MET A 819 -26.36 3.88 26.22
CA MET A 819 -26.71 2.51 26.59
C MET A 819 -25.91 2.10 27.83
N GLY A 820 -26.58 1.43 28.78
CA GLY A 820 -25.93 0.84 29.95
C GLY A 820 -25.05 -0.36 29.60
N TYR A 821 -24.26 -0.81 30.59
CA TYR A 821 -23.47 -2.03 30.48
C TYR A 821 -24.27 -3.26 30.98
N PRO A 822 -23.90 -4.49 30.56
CA PRO A 822 -24.64 -5.69 30.95
C PRO A 822 -24.27 -6.17 32.36
N ASP A 823 -25.10 -7.05 32.93
CA ASP A 823 -24.69 -7.87 34.09
C ASP A 823 -23.69 -8.93 33.61
N VAL A 824 -22.40 -8.63 33.71
CA VAL A 824 -21.33 -9.51 33.21
C VAL A 824 -21.17 -10.79 34.04
N SER A 825 -21.38 -10.71 35.35
CA SER A 825 -21.14 -11.84 36.25
C SER A 825 -22.33 -12.81 36.27
N GLY A 826 -23.56 -12.30 36.33
CA GLY A 826 -24.74 -13.12 36.58
C GLY A 826 -24.93 -13.42 38.06
N SER A 827 -25.93 -14.25 38.37
CA SER A 827 -26.44 -14.44 39.75
C SER A 827 -26.31 -15.87 40.30
N ASN A 828 -25.94 -16.83 39.46
CA ASN A 828 -25.75 -18.21 39.87
C ASN A 828 -24.54 -18.36 40.81
N SER A 829 -24.79 -18.88 42.02
CA SER A 829 -23.79 -19.12 43.06
C SER A 829 -22.79 -20.23 42.73
N SER A 830 -23.12 -21.12 41.80
CA SER A 830 -22.25 -22.23 41.37
C SER A 830 -21.35 -21.80 40.20
N CYS A 831 -20.70 -20.64 40.32
CA CYS A 831 -19.88 -20.07 39.26
C CYS A 831 -18.45 -20.62 39.27
N THR A 832 -17.96 -21.06 38.11
CA THR A 832 -16.55 -21.49 37.95
C THR A 832 -15.63 -20.36 37.49
N THR A 833 -16.18 -19.21 37.09
CA THR A 833 -15.42 -18.07 36.56
C THR A 833 -15.04 -17.07 37.65
N PHE A 834 -15.89 -16.92 38.66
CA PHE A 834 -15.72 -15.99 39.77
C PHE A 834 -16.10 -16.68 41.08
N ASP A 835 -15.36 -16.40 42.15
CA ASP A 835 -15.78 -16.78 43.49
C ASP A 835 -16.99 -15.92 43.95
N PRO A 836 -17.72 -16.33 45.00
CA PRO A 836 -18.93 -15.62 45.44
C PRO A 836 -18.69 -14.16 45.86
N GLN A 837 -17.50 -13.84 46.38
CA GLN A 837 -17.15 -12.47 46.78
C GLN A 837 -16.90 -11.61 45.55
N ALA A 838 -16.10 -12.10 44.60
CA ALA A 838 -15.82 -11.43 43.33
C ALA A 838 -17.11 -11.18 42.52
N GLN A 839 -17.99 -12.18 42.42
CA GLN A 839 -19.31 -12.04 41.80
C GLN A 839 -20.15 -10.95 42.51
N GLY A 840 -20.10 -10.91 43.85
CA GLY A 840 -20.79 -9.89 44.63
C GLY A 840 -20.29 -8.48 44.36
N VAL A 841 -18.97 -8.30 44.25
CA VAL A 841 -18.32 -7.01 43.94
C VAL A 841 -18.70 -6.54 42.54
N LEU A 842 -18.51 -7.38 41.52
CA LEU A 842 -18.84 -7.06 40.12
C LEU A 842 -20.30 -6.65 39.96
N ARG A 843 -21.22 -7.39 40.60
CA ARG A 843 -22.66 -7.08 40.56
C ARG A 843 -22.96 -5.72 41.20
N ARG A 844 -22.44 -5.43 42.40
CA ARG A 844 -22.68 -4.15 43.10
C ARG A 844 -22.05 -2.98 42.36
N ALA A 845 -20.84 -3.15 41.83
CA ALA A 845 -20.15 -2.11 41.07
C ALA A 845 -20.89 -1.82 39.75
N GLY A 846 -21.35 -2.85 39.03
CA GLY A 846 -22.15 -2.68 37.81
C GLY A 846 -23.50 -2.01 38.07
N GLU A 847 -24.21 -2.41 39.14
CA GLU A 847 -25.44 -1.74 39.60
C GLU A 847 -25.20 -0.26 39.93
N TYR A 848 -24.09 0.04 40.60
CA TYR A 848 -23.70 1.41 40.94
C TYR A 848 -23.39 2.23 39.68
N PHE A 849 -22.59 1.69 38.76
CA PHE A 849 -22.28 2.34 37.49
C PHE A 849 -23.54 2.73 36.73
N VAL A 850 -24.44 1.78 36.51
CA VAL A 850 -25.71 2.00 35.79
C VAL A 850 -26.57 3.05 36.50
N THR A 851 -26.64 3.01 37.83
CA THR A 851 -27.40 3.98 38.63
C THR A 851 -26.84 5.40 38.47
N GLU A 852 -25.52 5.57 38.56
CA GLU A 852 -24.90 6.89 38.45
C GLU A 852 -24.84 7.40 37.02
N ALA A 853 -24.71 6.53 36.01
CA ALA A 853 -24.82 6.91 34.61
C ALA A 853 -26.24 7.44 34.31
N LYS A 854 -27.27 6.76 34.83
CA LYS A 854 -28.66 7.22 34.75
C LYS A 854 -28.88 8.56 35.46
N ASN A 855 -28.25 8.78 36.62
CA ASN A 855 -28.30 10.06 37.31
C ASN A 855 -27.62 11.18 36.51
N THR A 856 -26.44 10.90 35.94
CA THR A 856 -25.68 11.83 35.11
C THR A 856 -26.50 12.29 33.90
N VAL A 857 -27.08 11.34 33.17
CA VAL A 857 -27.97 11.62 32.03
C VAL A 857 -29.21 12.39 32.48
N ARG A 858 -29.82 12.04 33.60
CA ARG A 858 -30.97 12.77 34.16
C ARG A 858 -30.62 14.23 34.44
N VAL A 859 -29.47 14.51 35.07
CA VAL A 859 -29.02 15.88 35.36
C VAL A 859 -28.83 16.67 34.08
N LEU A 860 -28.19 16.09 33.06
CA LEU A 860 -28.02 16.73 31.76
C LEU A 860 -29.35 16.99 31.06
N ARG A 861 -30.28 16.05 31.12
CA ARG A 861 -31.62 16.19 30.55
C ARG A 861 -32.43 17.27 31.26
N ASP A 862 -32.37 17.32 32.59
CA ASP A 862 -33.01 18.36 33.41
C ASP A 862 -32.41 19.75 33.11
N ALA A 863 -31.14 19.80 32.65
CA ALA A 863 -30.49 21.00 32.11
C ALA A 863 -30.81 21.29 30.63
N GLY A 864 -31.74 20.55 30.02
CA GLY A 864 -32.25 20.79 28.66
C GLY A 864 -31.43 20.17 27.53
N ASN A 865 -30.56 19.21 27.82
CA ASN A 865 -29.93 18.35 26.81
C ASN A 865 -30.89 17.23 26.40
N GLU A 866 -30.88 16.86 25.12
CA GLU A 866 -31.64 15.75 24.52
C GLU A 866 -30.94 14.39 24.68
N VAL A 867 -30.56 14.10 25.92
CA VAL A 867 -29.90 12.85 26.31
C VAL A 867 -30.85 11.93 27.07
N SER A 868 -30.70 10.63 26.89
CA SER A 868 -31.49 9.60 27.58
C SER A 868 -30.65 8.35 27.85
N PHE A 869 -31.03 7.57 28.86
CA PHE A 869 -30.30 6.39 29.30
C PHE A 869 -31.11 5.12 29.05
N ALA A 870 -30.60 4.23 28.21
CA ALA A 870 -31.20 2.93 27.95
C ALA A 870 -30.63 1.89 28.93
N ASP A 871 -31.44 1.50 29.93
CA ASP A 871 -31.02 0.61 31.01
C ASP A 871 -31.05 -0.86 30.56
N SER A 872 -29.88 -1.40 30.23
CA SER A 872 -29.70 -2.80 29.83
C SER A 872 -29.70 -3.78 30.99
N LEU A 873 -29.44 -3.32 32.22
CA LEU A 873 -29.20 -4.21 33.35
C LEU A 873 -30.38 -5.17 33.63
N PRO A 874 -31.66 -4.73 33.60
CA PRO A 874 -32.79 -5.63 33.78
C PRO A 874 -32.87 -6.74 32.73
N ALA A 875 -32.52 -6.45 31.47
CA ALA A 875 -32.58 -7.42 30.37
C ALA A 875 -31.48 -8.48 30.47
N PHE A 876 -30.35 -8.16 31.11
CA PHE A 876 -29.22 -9.08 31.29
C PHE A 876 -29.25 -9.88 32.59
N ARG A 877 -30.23 -9.65 33.49
CA ARG A 877 -30.36 -10.45 34.72
C ARG A 877 -30.65 -11.91 34.40
N GLY A 878 -29.83 -12.80 34.94
CA GLY A 878 -29.92 -14.24 34.67
C GLY A 878 -29.23 -14.66 33.36
N HIS A 879 -28.49 -13.74 32.73
CA HIS A 879 -27.80 -13.97 31.46
C HIS A 879 -26.28 -13.65 31.51
N GLY A 880 -25.72 -13.48 32.71
CA GLY A 880 -24.29 -13.26 32.87
C GLY A 880 -23.46 -14.54 32.66
N VAL A 881 -22.15 -14.45 32.76
CA VAL A 881 -21.22 -15.56 32.48
C VAL A 881 -21.45 -16.78 33.40
N CYS A 882 -21.89 -16.56 34.64
CA CYS A 882 -22.17 -17.62 35.60
C CYS A 882 -23.53 -18.30 35.40
N ASP A 883 -24.45 -17.66 34.66
CA ASP A 883 -25.79 -18.17 34.47
C ASP A 883 -25.86 -19.25 33.37
N ALA A 884 -27.00 -19.94 33.28
CA ALA A 884 -27.21 -21.02 32.32
C ALA A 884 -27.48 -20.52 30.89
N ASP A 885 -28.29 -19.46 30.71
CA ASP A 885 -28.54 -18.83 29.41
C ASP A 885 -27.61 -17.63 29.21
N ARG A 886 -26.37 -17.89 28.82
CA ARG A 886 -25.31 -16.87 28.75
C ARG A 886 -25.46 -15.94 27.55
N TRP A 887 -25.54 -14.65 27.83
CA TRP A 887 -25.48 -13.59 26.83
C TRP A 887 -24.12 -12.88 26.82
N VAL A 888 -23.22 -13.29 27.70
CA VAL A 888 -21.85 -12.77 27.85
C VAL A 888 -20.87 -13.91 27.61
N ASN A 889 -19.84 -13.65 26.80
CA ASN A 889 -18.77 -14.60 26.55
C ASN A 889 -17.97 -14.85 27.84
N PRO A 890 -17.52 -16.09 28.10
CA PRO A 890 -16.58 -16.35 29.19
C PRO A 890 -15.21 -15.70 28.92
N VAL A 891 -14.29 -15.83 29.86
CA VAL A 891 -12.88 -15.59 29.57
C VAL A 891 -12.40 -16.61 28.53
N MET A 892 -11.94 -16.13 27.38
CA MET A 892 -11.53 -16.96 26.25
C MET A 892 -10.04 -16.82 26.02
N PHE A 893 -9.31 -17.92 25.92
CA PHE A 893 -7.87 -17.91 25.65
C PHE A 893 -7.52 -18.25 24.18
N THR A 894 -8.54 -18.28 23.33
CA THR A 894 -8.42 -18.53 21.90
C THR A 894 -8.66 -17.24 21.14
N LYS A 895 -7.80 -16.94 20.16
CA LYS A 895 -7.99 -15.79 19.27
C LYS A 895 -9.35 -15.87 18.56
N THR A 896 -10.09 -14.77 18.56
CA THR A 896 -11.41 -14.68 17.90
C THR A 896 -11.39 -13.87 16.60
N GLY A 897 -10.22 -13.44 16.14
CA GLY A 897 -9.99 -12.83 14.83
C GLY A 897 -8.61 -12.15 14.74
N PRO A 898 -8.26 -11.54 13.58
CA PRO A 898 -6.91 -11.05 13.32
C PRO A 898 -6.46 -9.90 14.23
N GLY A 899 -7.37 -9.01 14.64
CA GLY A 899 -7.08 -7.90 15.55
C GLY A 899 -6.82 -8.32 16.99
N ASP A 900 -6.97 -9.60 17.30
CA ASP A 900 -6.76 -10.17 18.63
C ASP A 900 -5.25 -10.36 18.93
N PHE A 901 -4.86 -10.12 20.18
CA PHE A 901 -3.48 -10.25 20.65
C PHE A 901 -3.25 -11.58 21.39
N GLY A 902 -2.00 -11.92 21.75
CA GLY A 902 -1.71 -13.25 22.33
C GLY A 902 -0.38 -13.42 23.06
N ASP A 903 0.21 -12.35 23.57
CA ASP A 903 1.66 -12.30 23.84
C ASP A 903 2.13 -11.49 25.07
N LEU A 904 1.29 -11.03 26.01
CA LEU A 904 1.78 -10.27 27.19
C LEU A 904 0.94 -10.40 28.47
N TRP A 905 1.65 -10.39 29.61
CA TRP A 905 1.22 -10.52 31.02
C TRP A 905 -0.11 -9.84 31.42
N ASP A 906 -0.43 -8.65 30.86
CA ASP A 906 -1.71 -7.96 31.09
C ASP A 906 -2.83 -8.67 30.33
N GLY A 907 -3.52 -9.57 31.01
CA GLY A 907 -4.55 -10.45 30.46
C GLY A 907 -4.06 -11.87 30.13
N CYS A 908 -2.78 -12.19 30.33
CA CYS A 908 -2.35 -13.59 30.40
C CYS A 908 -2.37 -14.09 31.84
N ILE A 909 -2.79 -15.34 32.03
CA ILE A 909 -2.63 -15.99 33.33
C ILE A 909 -1.12 -16.15 33.60
N ALA A 910 -0.71 -16.23 34.88
CA ALA A 910 0.69 -16.19 35.35
C ALA A 910 1.69 -17.18 34.69
N ASP A 911 1.24 -18.07 33.80
CA ASP A 911 2.12 -18.88 32.95
C ASP A 911 2.72 -18.14 31.74
N GLY A 912 2.25 -16.92 31.43
CA GLY A 912 2.76 -16.10 30.32
C GLY A 912 2.49 -16.67 28.92
N VAL A 913 1.65 -17.72 28.82
CA VAL A 913 1.36 -18.45 27.57
C VAL A 913 -0.11 -18.37 27.17
N ARG A 914 -1.04 -18.19 28.13
CA ARG A 914 -2.49 -18.10 27.86
C ARG A 914 -3.00 -16.69 28.06
N CYS A 915 -3.28 -15.98 26.97
CA CYS A 915 -3.75 -14.59 26.98
C CYS A 915 -5.22 -14.51 26.57
N ALA A 916 -6.00 -13.75 27.32
CA ALA A 916 -7.41 -13.58 27.06
C ALA A 916 -7.63 -12.84 25.73
N SER A 917 -8.53 -13.37 24.90
CA SER A 917 -9.05 -12.70 23.72
C SER A 917 -9.77 -11.42 24.13
N ARG A 918 -9.68 -10.40 23.28
CA ARG A 918 -10.47 -9.16 23.40
C ARG A 918 -11.97 -9.39 23.51
N SER A 919 -12.46 -10.50 22.98
CA SER A 919 -13.87 -10.89 23.01
C SER A 919 -14.33 -11.45 24.36
N SER A 920 -13.43 -11.65 25.32
CA SER A 920 -13.74 -12.11 26.67
C SER A 920 -14.67 -11.15 27.39
N MET A 921 -15.67 -11.66 28.12
CA MET A 921 -16.61 -10.86 28.92
C MET A 921 -17.45 -9.84 28.13
N HIS A 922 -17.47 -9.95 26.81
CA HIS A 922 -18.31 -9.14 25.93
C HIS A 922 -19.58 -9.89 25.51
N PRO A 923 -20.61 -9.19 24.99
CA PRO A 923 -21.85 -9.83 24.56
C PRO A 923 -21.64 -10.90 23.49
N THR A 924 -22.38 -11.99 23.59
CA THR A 924 -22.56 -12.97 22.50
C THR A 924 -23.51 -12.40 21.45
N LYS A 925 -23.71 -13.12 20.33
CA LYS A 925 -24.78 -12.78 19.36
C LYS A 925 -26.15 -12.60 20.01
N ARG A 926 -26.46 -13.43 21.01
CA ARG A 926 -27.72 -13.35 21.76
C ARG A 926 -27.77 -12.14 22.69
N GLY A 927 -26.64 -11.80 23.32
CA GLY A 927 -26.53 -10.56 24.09
C GLY A 927 -26.69 -9.30 23.23
N ALA A 928 -26.12 -9.29 22.02
CA ALA A 928 -26.35 -8.21 21.07
C ALA A 928 -27.84 -8.06 20.70
N THR A 929 -28.57 -9.17 20.51
CA THR A 929 -30.03 -9.13 20.33
C THR A 929 -30.76 -8.57 21.57
N GLY A 930 -30.29 -8.91 22.77
CA GLY A 930 -30.79 -8.35 24.04
C GLY A 930 -30.64 -6.82 24.11
N PHE A 931 -29.45 -6.31 23.80
CA PHE A 931 -29.20 -4.87 23.69
C PHE A 931 -30.07 -4.19 22.62
N ALA A 932 -30.24 -4.83 21.46
CA ALA A 932 -31.09 -4.30 20.40
C ALA A 932 -32.55 -4.16 20.87
N ALA A 933 -33.07 -5.16 21.59
CA ALA A 933 -34.41 -5.11 22.17
C ALA A 933 -34.57 -3.99 23.21
N VAL A 934 -33.54 -3.75 24.04
CA VAL A 934 -33.51 -2.64 25.00
C VAL A 934 -33.57 -1.30 24.27
N LEU A 935 -32.73 -1.10 23.24
CA LEU A 935 -32.76 0.13 22.44
C LEU A 935 -34.13 0.32 21.78
N ASP A 936 -34.65 -0.71 21.12
CA ASP A 936 -35.92 -0.64 20.40
C ASP A 936 -37.09 -0.25 21.33
N ALA A 937 -37.12 -0.82 22.54
CA ALA A 937 -38.10 -0.46 23.55
C ALA A 937 -37.91 0.99 24.05
N HIS A 938 -36.67 1.40 24.30
CA HIS A 938 -36.32 2.74 24.76
C HIS A 938 -36.71 3.82 23.75
N LEU A 939 -36.41 3.60 22.47
CA LEU A 939 -36.76 4.53 21.38
C LEU A 939 -38.28 4.73 21.24
N ARG A 940 -39.09 3.70 21.55
CA ARG A 940 -40.56 3.76 21.55
C ARG A 940 -41.14 4.33 22.86
N GLY A 941 -40.32 4.45 23.90
CA GLY A 941 -40.74 5.01 25.19
C GLY A 941 -41.13 6.48 25.07
N SER A 942 -42.01 6.94 25.96
CA SER A 942 -42.47 8.34 25.97
C SER A 942 -41.36 9.35 26.27
N GLU A 943 -40.29 8.92 26.94
CA GLU A 943 -39.11 9.76 27.21
C GLU A 943 -38.38 10.14 25.93
N VAL A 944 -38.20 9.19 25.00
CA VAL A 944 -37.46 9.43 23.75
C VAL A 944 -38.41 9.78 22.61
N ASN A 945 -39.45 8.96 22.40
CA ASN A 945 -40.42 9.06 21.32
C ASN A 945 -39.76 9.34 19.97
N TYR A 946 -38.80 8.48 19.60
CA TYR A 946 -38.02 8.68 18.38
C TYR A 946 -38.90 8.47 17.14
N THR A 947 -38.88 9.44 16.23
CA THR A 947 -39.66 9.39 14.98
C THR A 947 -38.82 9.60 13.72
N GLY A 948 -37.58 10.06 13.84
CA GLY A 948 -36.81 10.60 12.72
C GLY A 948 -37.33 11.96 12.25
N TRP A 949 -36.91 12.39 11.07
CA TRP A 949 -37.31 13.67 10.45
C TRP A 949 -38.79 13.77 10.12
#